data_AF-R6DJK0-F1
#
_entry.id   AF-R6DJK0-F1
#
_cell.length_a   1.000
_cell.length_b   1.000
_cell.length_c   1.000
_cell.angle_alpha   90.00
_cell.angle_beta   90.00
_cell.angle_gamma   90.00
#
_symmetry.space_group_name_H-M   'P 1'
#
loop_
_entity.id
_entity.type
_entity.pdbx_description
1 polymer ?
#
loop_
_entity_poly.entity_id
_entity_poly.type
_entity_poly.pdbx_seq_one_letter_code
_entity_poly.pdbx_strand_id
1 'polypeptide(L)'
;MKHLYKRFFPTVFATALVISSVPVYPSAAQADTSSDNLKILTRVYDTTNDSLLHYHYEDTNGNVVSLNDNTATTSSSKKKATALPSSYDLRTQNAVTSIKDQGVTGSCWTFGAIKALESNLIMQGLGSADQTDLSESHLAWYTYHTSSIANDLLAGEGCLVSHYHSSPSVSQNAAAYMLGGNALSAAFTLARGSGAVNESTAPFSADTINQLNSMASSMNAAGDSLFYQKDYILTDASCYDNSSHNTIKNVLVENGALDVAFYYNKNYDHTTSAGTAYYQEKYTDDTVMDPDLTAASYANHCVTIVGWDDNYSKENFGTYQPSSDGAWLIANNYGSDYGDDGYFWISYEEPTLTEFYSFKAASASTYDNAYQYDGFGWGNAISSGNTSTLAANIFTANTDYNQNLDSVGIYTIEDDQPYTISIYKNISGNVPTNGTLVETVSGTQAYNGYHVITLDQSVSLNAGETFSVVISYDKTSNVSGYIPIEGGSYDDGSTKVTYTSQSNQSFLYLDNQWSDLSDYDSRNDLENNVCLKAFTTNTSKADNTTNFNNSSNNNNAGSSQNTTTGNSSNNTQSSSNGINTKSSITNNTTAHTNNSQTTQKIAFSSSKLTLGAKESYSLSSLLKTNTTGSVSYQSSKSSVAAVSRSGKITTKKRGSATITASLSNGAKASIKITVKKAPSKVMLSPSGSKKLKKRKSLSLKVKLSKGSASRTMRYTSSKPSVASVSSNGKITAKKKGTAIITAKTYNNKKAKLKIIVK
;
A
#
# COMPACT_ATOMS: atom_id res chain seq x y z
N MET A 1 24.99 37.75 2.16
CA MET A 1 25.70 38.95 1.65
C MET A 1 25.07 39.34 0.32
N LYS A 2 24.78 40.63 0.15
CA LYS A 2 24.02 41.28 -0.93
C LYS A 2 24.44 40.85 -2.35
N HIS A 3 23.50 40.84 -3.29
CA HIS A 3 23.57 41.69 -4.49
C HIS A 3 22.18 42.00 -5.09
N LEU A 4 21.88 43.30 -5.13
CA LEU A 4 20.77 43.93 -5.86
C LEU A 4 21.04 43.94 -7.37
N TYR A 5 19.97 43.94 -8.19
CA TYR A 5 19.90 44.85 -9.34
C TYR A 5 18.49 45.43 -9.54
N LYS A 6 18.43 46.77 -9.64
CA LYS A 6 17.26 47.62 -9.97
C LYS A 6 17.18 47.88 -11.49
N ARG A 7 15.98 48.17 -12.01
CA ARG A 7 15.69 49.18 -13.08
C ARG A 7 14.16 49.33 -13.24
N PHE A 8 13.54 50.45 -12.83
CA PHE A 8 13.28 51.74 -13.51
C PHE A 8 12.32 51.69 -14.71
N PHE A 9 11.13 52.27 -14.51
CA PHE A 9 10.13 52.70 -15.52
C PHE A 9 10.21 54.22 -15.74
N PRO A 10 9.77 54.73 -16.90
CA PRO A 10 9.10 56.03 -16.94
C PRO A 10 7.77 56.03 -17.72
N THR A 11 7.01 57.08 -17.44
CA THR A 11 5.57 57.26 -17.63
C THR A 11 5.20 58.14 -18.85
N VAL A 12 4.04 57.82 -19.46
CA VAL A 12 2.95 58.70 -19.99
C VAL A 12 3.21 59.64 -21.17
N PHE A 13 2.33 59.53 -22.19
CA PHE A 13 1.54 60.66 -22.74
C PHE A 13 0.21 60.18 -23.34
N ALA A 14 -0.86 60.93 -23.07
CA ALA A 14 -2.22 60.73 -23.59
C ALA A 14 -2.53 61.74 -24.71
N THR A 15 -3.27 61.33 -25.73
CA THR A 15 -4.07 62.23 -26.60
C THR A 15 -5.33 61.49 -27.10
N ALA A 16 -6.41 62.28 -27.26
CA ALA A 16 -7.80 61.86 -27.41
C ALA A 16 -8.19 61.39 -28.83
N LEU A 17 -9.27 60.59 -28.94
CA LEU A 17 -9.98 60.35 -30.20
C LEU A 17 -11.50 60.31 -29.99
N VAL A 18 -12.23 61.04 -30.82
CA VAL A 18 -13.70 61.00 -30.96
C VAL A 18 -14.07 60.14 -32.17
N ILE A 19 -15.20 59.47 -32.04
CA ILE A 19 -15.74 58.31 -32.76
C ILE A 19 -16.15 58.64 -34.22
N SER A 20 -15.84 57.75 -35.16
CA SER A 20 -16.67 57.50 -36.35
C SER A 20 -16.68 56.01 -36.69
N SER A 21 -17.88 55.49 -36.98
CA SER A 21 -18.23 54.08 -37.13
C SER A 21 -18.13 53.61 -38.58
N VAL A 22 -17.26 52.63 -38.85
CA VAL A 22 -17.28 51.75 -40.03
C VAL A 22 -16.74 50.38 -39.59
N PRO A 23 -17.38 49.23 -39.92
CA PRO A 23 -16.87 47.92 -39.55
C PRO A 23 -15.65 47.58 -40.41
N VAL A 24 -14.46 47.69 -39.81
CA VAL A 24 -13.20 47.22 -40.38
C VAL A 24 -12.85 45.92 -39.67
N TYR A 25 -12.82 44.82 -40.43
CA TYR A 25 -12.23 43.56 -39.98
C TYR A 25 -10.76 43.79 -39.62
N PRO A 26 -10.31 43.56 -38.36
CA PRO A 26 -8.90 43.55 -38.07
C PRO A 26 -8.30 42.23 -38.57
N SER A 27 -7.23 42.42 -39.35
CA SER A 27 -6.27 41.44 -39.79
C SER A 27 -5.87 40.44 -38.70
N ALA A 28 -5.48 39.25 -39.13
CA ALA A 28 -4.71 38.26 -38.37
C ALA A 28 -3.86 38.92 -37.27
N ALA A 29 -4.38 38.95 -36.05
CA ALA A 29 -3.58 39.20 -34.89
C ALA A 29 -2.68 37.97 -34.77
N GLN A 30 -1.39 38.23 -34.91
CA GLN A 30 -0.29 37.34 -34.56
C GLN A 30 -0.72 36.48 -33.37
N ALA A 31 -0.81 35.17 -33.59
CA ALA A 31 -1.10 34.21 -32.54
C ALA A 31 -0.13 34.51 -31.40
N ASP A 32 -0.70 34.87 -30.25
CA ASP A 32 0.03 34.85 -29.00
C ASP A 32 0.40 33.39 -28.77
N THR A 33 1.63 33.03 -29.08
CA THR A 33 2.21 31.70 -28.86
C THR A 33 2.60 31.54 -27.39
N SER A 34 1.72 31.93 -26.47
CA SER A 34 1.89 31.58 -25.06
C SER A 34 1.56 30.09 -24.94
N SER A 35 2.56 29.32 -24.52
CA SER A 35 2.47 27.89 -24.17
C SER A 35 1.16 27.59 -23.44
N ASP A 36 0.51 26.48 -23.78
CA ASP A 36 -0.62 25.92 -23.02
C ASP A 36 -0.42 26.08 -21.51
N ASN A 37 -1.52 26.28 -20.75
CA ASN A 37 -1.63 26.48 -19.30
C ASN A 37 -0.93 25.40 -18.43
N LEU A 38 0.38 25.25 -18.58
CA LEU A 38 1.22 24.29 -17.90
C LEU A 38 1.51 24.81 -16.50
N LYS A 39 1.13 24.03 -15.49
CA LYS A 39 1.42 24.28 -14.08
C LYS A 39 2.25 23.13 -13.56
N ILE A 40 3.34 23.45 -12.87
CA ILE A 40 4.21 22.48 -12.21
C ILE A 40 4.18 22.79 -10.72
N LEU A 41 3.97 21.74 -9.94
CA LEU A 41 4.14 21.75 -8.49
C LEU A 41 5.34 20.89 -8.14
N THR A 42 6.18 21.38 -7.26
CA THR A 42 7.35 20.67 -6.74
C THR A 42 7.10 20.35 -5.28
N ARG A 43 7.36 19.11 -4.86
CA ARG A 43 7.39 18.77 -3.44
C ARG A 43 8.71 19.22 -2.84
N VAL A 44 8.63 20.04 -1.80
CA VAL A 44 9.77 20.57 -1.06
C VAL A 44 9.73 19.97 0.34
N TYR A 45 10.85 19.40 0.80
CA TYR A 45 10.96 18.86 2.14
C TYR A 45 11.49 19.92 3.09
N ASP A 46 10.86 20.04 4.25
CA ASP A 46 11.34 20.93 5.31
C ASP A 46 12.49 20.25 6.05
N THR A 47 13.71 20.59 5.64
CA THR A 47 14.92 20.06 6.29
C THR A 47 15.24 20.88 7.54
N THR A 48 15.11 20.27 8.71
CA THR A 48 15.84 20.73 9.91
C THR A 48 17.12 19.90 10.06
N ASN A 49 18.00 20.26 11.00
CA ASN A 49 19.24 19.50 11.24
C ASN A 49 19.01 18.02 11.59
N ASP A 50 17.79 17.58 11.92
CA ASP A 50 17.56 16.33 12.64
C ASP A 50 16.53 15.32 12.07
N SER A 51 15.82 15.53 10.94
CA SER A 51 15.09 14.46 10.18
C SER A 51 14.18 14.99 9.07
N LEU A 52 13.97 14.19 8.02
CA LEU A 52 12.94 14.41 6.98
C LEU A 52 11.56 13.94 7.45
N LEU A 53 10.74 14.83 8.02
CA LEU A 53 9.42 14.47 8.58
C LEU A 53 8.28 15.40 8.16
N HIS A 54 8.56 16.44 7.39
CA HIS A 54 7.53 17.33 6.87
C HIS A 54 7.88 17.79 5.43
N TYR A 55 6.85 18.14 4.67
CA TYR A 55 6.97 18.64 3.30
C TYR A 55 5.79 19.54 2.95
N HIS A 56 6.00 20.44 1.99
CA HIS A 56 4.97 21.25 1.34
C HIS A 56 5.13 21.22 -0.17
N TYR A 57 4.20 21.87 -0.88
CA TYR A 57 4.23 22.00 -2.33
C TYR A 57 4.49 23.45 -2.71
N GLU A 58 5.34 23.67 -3.71
CA GLU A 58 5.61 24.99 -4.27
C GLU A 58 5.28 25.02 -5.78
N ASP A 59 4.76 26.15 -6.25
CA ASP A 59 4.66 26.42 -7.69
C ASP A 59 6.03 26.82 -8.27
N THR A 60 6.12 26.99 -9.60
CA THR A 60 7.35 27.40 -10.28
C THR A 60 7.89 28.77 -9.87
N ASN A 61 7.13 29.57 -9.11
CA ASN A 61 7.56 30.85 -8.57
C ASN A 61 8.04 30.75 -7.11
N GLY A 62 8.04 29.54 -6.52
CA GLY A 62 8.36 29.30 -5.12
C GLY A 62 7.23 29.68 -4.15
N ASN A 63 6.00 29.84 -4.63
CA ASN A 63 4.87 30.08 -3.74
C ASN A 63 4.36 28.75 -3.18
N VAL A 64 4.17 28.67 -1.87
CA VAL A 64 3.53 27.51 -1.23
C VAL A 64 2.09 27.37 -1.76
N VAL A 65 1.78 26.17 -2.24
CA VAL A 65 0.45 25.80 -2.74
C VAL A 65 -0.15 24.78 -1.79
N SER A 66 -1.20 25.20 -1.09
CA SER A 66 -2.02 24.27 -0.33
C SER A 66 -2.96 23.51 -1.26
N LEU A 67 -2.79 22.20 -1.29
CA LEU A 67 -3.75 21.31 -1.93
C LEU A 67 -4.87 20.99 -0.93
N ASN A 68 -6.11 20.87 -1.40
CA ASN A 68 -7.25 20.43 -0.61
C ASN A 68 -7.73 21.38 0.52
N ASP A 69 -7.28 22.64 0.53
CA ASP A 69 -7.74 23.70 1.46
C ASP A 69 -9.23 24.06 1.32
N ASN A 70 -9.85 23.62 0.22
CA ASN A 70 -11.28 23.79 0.03
C ASN A 70 -12.02 22.82 0.95
N THR A 71 -12.54 23.38 2.04
CA THR A 71 -13.62 22.84 2.90
C THR A 71 -14.94 22.62 2.14
N ALA A 72 -14.87 22.06 0.93
CA ALA A 72 -16.01 21.59 0.18
C ALA A 72 -16.58 20.35 0.89
N THR A 73 -17.44 20.62 1.87
CA THR A 73 -18.40 19.66 2.36
C THR A 73 -19.33 19.22 1.23
N THR A 74 -18.94 18.27 0.37
CA THR A 74 -19.85 17.75 -0.64
C THR A 74 -19.70 16.26 -0.90
N SER A 75 -20.65 15.51 -0.31
CA SER A 75 -21.50 14.57 -1.03
C SER A 75 -20.85 13.55 -1.99
N SER A 76 -19.78 12.87 -1.61
CA SER A 76 -19.67 11.46 -2.01
C SER A 76 -20.83 10.71 -1.34
N SER A 77 -21.44 9.74 -2.03
CA SER A 77 -22.62 9.00 -1.54
C SER A 77 -22.30 8.25 -0.24
N LYS A 78 -22.33 8.97 0.90
CA LYS A 78 -21.98 8.46 2.21
C LYS A 78 -22.90 7.28 2.48
N LYS A 79 -22.36 6.06 2.42
CA LYS A 79 -22.96 4.92 3.12
C LYS A 79 -23.32 5.45 4.49
N LYS A 80 -24.62 5.45 4.79
CA LYS A 80 -25.23 5.96 6.03
C LYS A 80 -24.27 5.71 7.20
N ALA A 81 -23.60 6.77 7.68
CA ALA A 81 -22.56 6.65 8.69
C ALA A 81 -23.13 5.83 9.84
N THR A 82 -22.53 4.68 10.11
CA THR A 82 -22.88 3.93 11.31
C THR A 82 -22.50 4.83 12.46
N ALA A 83 -23.41 5.09 13.42
CA ALA A 83 -23.07 5.92 14.56
C ALA A 83 -21.77 5.40 15.20
N LEU A 84 -20.71 6.21 15.13
CA LEU A 84 -19.40 5.89 15.67
C LEU A 84 -19.55 5.76 17.20
N PRO A 85 -18.89 4.79 17.84
CA PRO A 85 -18.87 4.72 19.29
C PRO A 85 -18.09 5.92 19.85
N SER A 86 -18.41 6.33 21.07
CA SER A 86 -17.66 7.39 21.77
C SER A 86 -16.22 6.97 22.11
N SER A 87 -15.91 5.68 22.05
CA SER A 87 -14.55 5.17 22.16
C SER A 87 -14.38 3.88 21.37
N TYR A 88 -13.17 3.65 20.90
CA TYR A 88 -12.79 2.48 20.11
C TYR A 88 -11.32 2.14 20.37
N ASP A 89 -11.02 0.85 20.39
CA ASP A 89 -9.68 0.37 20.74
C ASP A 89 -9.41 -0.92 19.94
N LEU A 90 -8.47 -0.84 18.99
CA LEU A 90 -8.08 -1.97 18.14
C LEU A 90 -7.41 -3.11 18.92
N ARG A 91 -6.82 -2.85 20.09
CA ARG A 91 -6.28 -3.89 20.98
C ARG A 91 -7.39 -4.83 21.43
N THR A 92 -8.56 -4.29 21.74
CA THR A 92 -9.74 -5.10 22.14
C THR A 92 -10.31 -5.94 21.00
N GLN A 93 -10.00 -5.58 19.74
CA GLN A 93 -10.37 -6.34 18.55
C GLN A 93 -9.29 -7.34 18.13
N ASN A 94 -8.15 -7.38 18.83
CA ASN A 94 -6.97 -8.18 18.45
C ASN A 94 -6.47 -7.85 17.03
N ALA A 95 -6.47 -6.55 16.71
CA ALA A 95 -6.18 -6.00 15.39
C ALA A 95 -4.89 -5.15 15.35
N VAL A 96 -4.04 -5.27 16.37
CA VAL A 96 -2.73 -4.61 16.46
C VAL A 96 -1.72 -5.61 17.02
N THR A 97 -0.51 -5.55 16.48
CA THR A 97 0.67 -6.32 16.92
C THR A 97 1.28 -5.71 18.18
N SER A 98 2.20 -6.43 18.82
CA SER A 98 2.95 -5.95 19.99
C SER A 98 3.69 -4.64 19.70
N ILE A 99 3.97 -3.87 20.77
CA ILE A 99 4.83 -2.69 20.67
C ILE A 99 6.27 -3.16 20.42
N LYS A 100 6.92 -2.54 19.43
CA LYS A 100 8.34 -2.73 19.12
C LYS A 100 9.15 -1.52 19.59
N ASP A 101 10.47 -1.62 19.47
CA ASP A 101 11.42 -0.59 19.88
C ASP A 101 12.34 -0.20 18.72
N GLN A 102 12.36 1.08 18.35
CA GLN A 102 13.25 1.62 17.32
C GLN A 102 14.69 1.76 17.82
N GLY A 103 14.94 1.63 19.11
CA GLY A 103 16.25 1.73 19.74
C GLY A 103 16.92 3.08 19.47
N VAL A 104 18.18 3.05 19.05
CA VAL A 104 19.01 4.25 18.83
C VAL A 104 18.80 4.92 17.46
N THR A 105 17.80 4.51 16.69
CA THR A 105 17.61 4.91 15.28
C THR A 105 16.66 6.10 15.12
N GLY A 106 16.73 6.75 13.95
CA GLY A 106 15.73 7.71 13.44
C GLY A 106 14.66 7.04 12.58
N SER A 107 14.28 5.79 12.87
CA SER A 107 13.41 4.98 12.01
C SER A 107 11.93 5.00 12.41
N CYS A 108 11.46 5.93 13.25
CA CYS A 108 10.08 5.97 13.76
C CYS A 108 9.01 5.86 12.65
N TRP A 109 9.26 6.47 11.49
CA TRP A 109 8.39 6.45 10.31
C TRP A 109 8.18 5.05 9.73
N THR A 110 9.17 4.16 9.77
CA THR A 110 8.98 2.78 9.31
C THR A 110 8.13 1.99 10.29
N PHE A 111 8.30 2.19 11.59
CA PHE A 111 7.46 1.57 12.62
C PHE A 111 6.00 2.03 12.52
N GLY A 112 5.78 3.34 12.29
CA GLY A 112 4.45 3.92 12.08
C GLY A 112 3.71 3.28 10.90
N ALA A 113 4.35 3.32 9.72
CA ALA A 113 3.80 2.76 8.49
C ALA A 113 3.61 1.23 8.55
N ILE A 114 4.61 0.49 9.06
CA ILE A 114 4.52 -0.97 9.18
C ILE A 114 3.43 -1.38 10.15
N LYS A 115 3.32 -0.77 11.34
CA LYS A 115 2.26 -1.11 12.29
C LYS A 115 0.86 -0.80 11.74
N ALA A 116 0.70 0.31 11.00
CA ALA A 116 -0.54 0.61 10.28
C ALA A 116 -0.87 -0.49 9.26
N LEU A 117 0.12 -0.91 8.47
CA LEU A 117 -0.02 -1.97 7.48
C LEU A 117 -0.36 -3.33 8.11
N GLU A 118 0.31 -3.71 9.19
CA GLU A 118 0.04 -4.95 9.94
C GLU A 118 -1.38 -4.97 10.49
N SER A 119 -1.85 -3.86 11.05
CA SER A 119 -3.22 -3.73 11.54
C SER A 119 -4.23 -3.99 10.43
N ASN A 120 -3.97 -3.43 9.24
CA ASN A 120 -4.78 -3.66 8.07
C ASN A 120 -4.78 -5.14 7.62
N LEU A 121 -3.60 -5.78 7.56
CA LEU A 121 -3.48 -7.21 7.21
C LEU A 121 -4.28 -8.11 8.17
N ILE A 122 -4.25 -7.81 9.47
CA ILE A 122 -5.01 -8.54 10.49
C ILE A 122 -6.51 -8.33 10.27
N MET A 123 -6.95 -7.09 10.03
CA MET A 123 -8.37 -6.78 9.79
C MET A 123 -8.92 -7.41 8.51
N GLN A 124 -8.08 -7.57 7.48
CA GLN A 124 -8.41 -8.30 6.27
C GLN A 124 -8.42 -9.83 6.46
N GLY A 125 -7.89 -10.33 7.57
CA GLY A 125 -7.74 -11.76 7.86
C GLY A 125 -6.62 -12.43 7.05
N LEU A 126 -5.63 -11.64 6.63
CA LEU A 126 -4.38 -12.11 6.03
C LEU A 126 -3.34 -12.46 7.10
N GLY A 127 -3.53 -11.96 8.32
CA GLY A 127 -2.66 -12.22 9.46
C GLY A 127 -3.42 -12.29 10.80
N SER A 128 -2.67 -12.35 11.89
CA SER A 128 -3.21 -12.26 13.26
C SER A 128 -2.21 -11.55 14.16
N ALA A 129 -2.67 -10.92 15.25
CA ALA A 129 -1.83 -10.13 16.15
C ALA A 129 -0.58 -10.87 16.67
N ASP A 130 -0.65 -12.20 16.83
CA ASP A 130 0.44 -13.00 17.38
C ASP A 130 1.38 -13.59 16.29
N GLN A 131 1.07 -13.38 15.00
CA GLN A 131 1.79 -14.00 13.88
C GLN A 131 2.27 -13.01 12.82
N THR A 132 1.62 -11.86 12.75
CA THR A 132 2.02 -10.79 11.85
C THR A 132 3.12 -10.00 12.53
N ASP A 133 4.26 -9.96 11.87
CA ASP A 133 5.47 -9.27 12.31
C ASP A 133 6.29 -8.94 11.07
N LEU A 134 6.19 -7.71 10.57
CA LEU A 134 6.86 -7.23 9.37
C LEU A 134 8.12 -6.44 9.71
N SER A 135 9.06 -6.40 8.78
CA SER A 135 10.37 -5.79 8.97
C SER A 135 10.40 -4.28 8.73
N GLU A 136 10.61 -3.53 9.80
CA GLU A 136 10.97 -2.10 9.70
C GLU A 136 12.36 -1.91 9.09
N SER A 137 13.27 -2.88 9.27
CA SER A 137 14.64 -2.80 8.76
C SER A 137 14.68 -2.86 7.23
N HIS A 138 13.88 -3.73 6.62
CA HIS A 138 13.77 -3.84 5.16
C HIS A 138 13.26 -2.55 4.53
N LEU A 139 12.20 -1.98 5.12
CA LEU A 139 11.62 -0.72 4.66
C LEU A 139 12.64 0.42 4.77
N ALA A 140 13.28 0.60 5.93
CA ALA A 140 14.28 1.66 6.13
C ALA A 140 15.47 1.51 5.18
N TRP A 141 16.02 0.29 5.07
CA TRP A 141 17.19 0.03 4.25
C TRP A 141 16.94 0.35 2.78
N TYR A 142 15.87 -0.20 2.19
CA TYR A 142 15.62 -0.05 0.76
C TYR A 142 14.95 1.28 0.39
N THR A 143 14.54 2.10 1.35
CA THR A 143 14.25 3.51 1.05
C THR A 143 15.52 4.27 0.67
N TYR A 144 16.66 3.97 1.29
CA TYR A 144 17.92 4.70 1.10
C TYR A 144 19.02 3.90 0.36
N HIS A 145 18.64 2.82 -0.31
CA HIS A 145 19.51 2.02 -1.16
C HIS A 145 18.80 1.71 -2.47
N THR A 146 19.52 1.83 -3.57
CA THR A 146 19.03 1.57 -4.93
C THR A 146 19.44 0.19 -5.41
N SER A 147 18.71 -0.37 -6.38
CA SER A 147 18.99 -1.67 -6.96
C SER A 147 20.28 -1.61 -7.79
N SER A 148 21.12 -2.64 -7.70
CA SER A 148 22.24 -2.84 -8.64
C SER A 148 22.06 -4.07 -9.54
N ILE A 149 20.84 -4.60 -9.61
CA ILE A 149 20.51 -5.80 -10.37
C ILE A 149 20.71 -5.54 -11.88
N ALA A 150 21.49 -6.41 -12.53
CA ALA A 150 21.70 -6.31 -13.98
C ALA A 150 20.39 -6.46 -14.77
N ASN A 151 20.15 -5.54 -15.71
CA ASN A 151 18.92 -5.43 -16.52
C ASN A 151 17.65 -5.07 -15.73
N ASP A 152 17.78 -4.66 -14.47
CA ASP A 152 16.70 -3.94 -13.80
C ASP A 152 16.58 -2.54 -14.39
N LEU A 153 15.35 -2.14 -14.75
CA LEU A 153 15.08 -0.83 -15.33
C LEU A 153 15.21 0.29 -14.29
N LEU A 154 15.12 -0.04 -13.00
CA LEU A 154 15.29 0.88 -11.88
C LEU A 154 16.71 0.82 -11.29
N ALA A 155 17.67 0.18 -11.96
CA ALA A 155 19.03 0.05 -11.44
C ALA A 155 19.68 1.43 -11.25
N GLY A 156 20.14 1.70 -10.03
CA GLY A 156 20.71 3.00 -9.63
C GLY A 156 19.69 4.10 -9.36
N GLU A 157 18.41 3.84 -9.61
CA GLU A 157 17.32 4.80 -9.41
C GLU A 157 16.79 4.76 -7.97
N GLY A 158 16.57 5.95 -7.41
CA GLY A 158 15.91 6.17 -6.13
C GLY A 158 16.71 7.04 -5.18
N CYS A 159 16.48 6.87 -3.88
CA CYS A 159 17.09 7.68 -2.83
C CYS A 159 18.31 6.99 -2.21
N LEU A 160 19.37 7.76 -2.01
CA LEU A 160 20.63 7.36 -1.38
C LEU A 160 20.98 8.33 -0.26
N VAL A 161 21.75 7.85 0.72
CA VAL A 161 22.42 8.71 1.69
C VAL A 161 23.55 9.47 1.01
N SER A 162 23.50 10.81 1.00
CA SER A 162 24.55 11.66 0.41
C SER A 162 25.65 11.96 1.42
N HIS A 163 25.33 12.76 2.45
CA HIS A 163 26.22 13.02 3.58
C HIS A 163 25.47 12.83 4.89
N TYR A 164 26.00 11.95 5.74
CA TYR A 164 25.58 11.84 7.13
C TYR A 164 26.75 12.29 8.01
N HIS A 165 26.57 13.39 8.75
CA HIS A 165 27.53 13.82 9.77
C HIS A 165 27.43 12.88 10.97
N SER A 166 28.02 11.69 10.84
CA SER A 166 27.94 10.65 11.86
C SER A 166 28.66 11.02 13.15
N SER A 167 28.07 10.62 14.29
CA SER A 167 28.83 10.25 15.48
C SER A 167 29.91 9.22 15.08
N PRO A 168 31.16 9.29 15.60
CA PRO A 168 32.25 8.37 15.22
C PRO A 168 31.95 6.88 15.43
N SER A 169 30.86 6.55 16.11
CA SER A 169 30.43 5.18 16.43
C SER A 169 29.39 4.60 15.48
N VAL A 170 28.75 5.42 14.62
CA VAL A 170 27.78 4.97 13.62
C VAL A 170 28.51 4.70 12.30
N SER A 171 28.41 3.48 11.79
CA SER A 171 29.00 3.12 10.50
C SER A 171 28.30 3.83 9.33
N GLN A 172 28.99 4.02 8.21
CA GLN A 172 28.40 4.63 7.02
C GLN A 172 27.14 3.88 6.55
N ASN A 173 27.16 2.54 6.58
CA ASN A 173 26.00 1.72 6.23
C ASN A 173 24.81 1.95 7.19
N ALA A 174 25.08 2.24 8.46
CA ALA A 174 24.03 2.49 9.44
C ALA A 174 23.35 3.86 9.30
N ALA A 175 23.90 4.77 8.47
CA ALA A 175 23.32 6.09 8.25
C ALA A 175 21.88 6.06 7.71
N ALA A 176 21.54 5.04 6.90
CA ALA A 176 20.19 4.85 6.38
C ALA A 176 19.10 4.72 7.47
N TYR A 177 19.47 4.26 8.67
CA TYR A 177 18.56 4.14 9.81
C TYR A 177 18.46 5.41 10.64
N MET A 178 19.30 6.41 10.38
CA MET A 178 19.44 7.63 11.19
C MET A 178 18.83 8.88 10.55
N LEU A 179 18.59 8.90 9.24
CA LEU A 179 18.18 10.11 8.50
C LEU A 179 16.76 10.61 8.75
N GLY A 180 15.92 9.83 9.45
CA GLY A 180 14.49 10.08 9.44
C GLY A 180 13.84 9.56 8.15
N GLY A 181 12.66 10.06 7.83
CA GLY A 181 11.81 9.64 6.73
C GLY A 181 10.34 9.86 7.11
N ASN A 182 9.42 9.67 6.17
CA ASN A 182 8.01 9.99 6.38
C ASN A 182 7.05 8.98 5.74
N ALA A 183 5.74 9.14 5.99
CA ALA A 183 4.72 8.24 5.47
C ALA A 183 4.74 8.13 3.93
N LEU A 184 5.06 9.23 3.24
CA LEU A 184 5.17 9.25 1.77
C LEU A 184 6.36 8.43 1.27
N SER A 185 7.51 8.52 1.95
CA SER A 185 8.71 7.74 1.66
C SER A 185 8.45 6.24 1.89
N ALA A 186 7.71 5.89 2.94
CA ALA A 186 7.21 4.53 3.15
C ALA A 186 6.29 4.10 2.00
N ALA A 187 5.34 4.94 1.60
CA ALA A 187 4.42 4.64 0.50
C ALA A 187 5.16 4.38 -0.82
N PHE A 188 6.18 5.18 -1.17
CA PHE A 188 6.96 4.99 -2.40
C PHE A 188 7.74 3.67 -2.40
N THR A 189 8.44 3.37 -1.32
CA THR A 189 9.20 2.11 -1.20
C THR A 189 8.27 0.90 -1.24
N LEU A 190 7.13 0.97 -0.56
CA LEU A 190 6.09 -0.06 -0.58
C LEU A 190 5.44 -0.21 -1.97
N ALA A 191 5.18 0.89 -2.67
CA ALA A 191 4.61 0.91 -4.01
C ALA A 191 5.58 0.35 -5.08
N ARG A 192 6.89 0.58 -4.92
CA ARG A 192 7.93 -0.06 -5.75
C ARG A 192 7.93 -1.58 -5.63
N GLY A 193 7.46 -2.09 -4.47
CA GLY A 193 7.42 -3.52 -4.17
C GLY A 193 8.55 -3.98 -3.25
N SER A 194 9.11 -3.07 -2.45
CA SER A 194 10.04 -3.37 -1.36
C SER A 194 9.38 -3.03 -0.01
N GLY A 195 9.97 -3.40 1.11
CA GLY A 195 9.58 -2.94 2.45
C GLY A 195 8.62 -3.84 3.25
N ALA A 196 7.76 -4.63 2.59
CA ALA A 196 6.76 -5.45 3.29
C ALA A 196 7.11 -6.94 3.32
N VAL A 197 8.20 -7.28 4.03
CA VAL A 197 8.61 -8.66 4.35
C VAL A 197 8.38 -8.99 5.81
N ASN A 198 8.29 -10.27 6.17
CA ASN A 198 8.30 -10.70 7.56
C ASN A 198 9.60 -10.29 8.26
N GLU A 199 9.52 -9.97 9.55
CA GLU A 199 10.63 -9.59 10.42
C GLU A 199 11.80 -10.60 10.36
N SER A 200 11.49 -11.89 10.27
CA SER A 200 12.52 -12.93 10.13
C SER A 200 13.38 -12.86 8.86
N THR A 201 12.90 -12.17 7.82
CA THR A 201 13.64 -11.99 6.55
C THR A 201 14.72 -10.91 6.69
N ALA A 202 14.42 -9.85 7.43
CA ALA A 202 15.30 -8.72 7.67
C ALA A 202 15.11 -8.24 9.11
N PRO A 203 15.74 -8.88 10.10
CA PRO A 203 15.48 -8.57 11.51
C PRO A 203 15.93 -7.16 11.89
N PHE A 204 15.07 -6.43 12.59
CA PHE A 204 15.37 -5.18 13.22
C PHE A 204 16.04 -5.41 14.59
N SER A 205 17.20 -4.80 14.80
CA SER A 205 17.93 -4.90 16.07
C SER A 205 18.82 -3.67 16.25
N ALA A 206 18.41 -2.75 17.10
CA ALA A 206 19.11 -1.48 17.30
C ALA A 206 19.06 -0.92 18.73
N ASP A 207 18.88 -1.75 19.76
CA ASP A 207 18.89 -1.28 21.16
C ASP A 207 20.23 -0.59 21.53
N THR A 208 21.31 -0.97 20.85
CA THR A 208 22.63 -0.37 20.97
C THR A 208 23.22 -0.06 19.59
N ILE A 209 24.18 0.88 19.55
CA ILE A 209 24.91 1.22 18.32
C ILE A 209 25.63 0.00 17.72
N ASN A 210 26.11 -0.93 18.55
CA ASN A 210 26.74 -2.17 18.06
C ASN A 210 25.74 -3.10 17.36
N GLN A 211 24.52 -3.23 17.90
CA GLN A 211 23.44 -3.97 17.27
C GLN A 211 23.03 -3.31 15.94
N LEU A 212 22.86 -1.99 15.93
CA LEU A 212 22.57 -1.21 14.72
C LEU A 212 23.63 -1.44 13.63
N ASN A 213 24.90 -1.30 13.96
CA ASN A 213 25.98 -1.56 13.01
C ASN A 213 25.98 -3.01 12.49
N SER A 214 25.61 -3.98 13.33
CA SER A 214 25.53 -5.40 12.94
C SER A 214 24.35 -5.68 12.00
N MET A 215 23.18 -5.07 12.28
CA MET A 215 21.99 -5.11 11.44
C MET A 215 22.29 -4.49 10.06
N ALA A 216 22.83 -3.28 10.03
CA ALA A 216 23.24 -2.60 8.79
C ALA A 216 24.26 -3.41 7.99
N SER A 217 25.25 -4.03 8.65
CA SER A 217 26.21 -4.91 7.97
C SER A 217 25.54 -6.14 7.34
N SER A 218 24.53 -6.70 8.02
CA SER A 218 23.80 -7.87 7.51
C SER A 218 22.94 -7.51 6.30
N MET A 219 22.26 -6.37 6.34
CA MET A 219 21.48 -5.86 5.20
C MET A 219 22.37 -5.53 4.00
N ASN A 220 23.51 -4.88 4.23
CA ASN A 220 24.51 -4.64 3.19
C ASN A 220 25.04 -5.94 2.57
N ALA A 221 25.29 -6.97 3.39
CA ALA A 221 25.73 -8.28 2.88
C ALA A 221 24.65 -9.01 2.09
N ALA A 222 23.37 -8.81 2.43
CA ALA A 222 22.26 -9.34 1.65
C ALA A 222 22.11 -8.64 0.28
N GLY A 223 22.49 -7.36 0.20
CA GLY A 223 22.54 -6.60 -1.05
C GLY A 223 21.22 -6.66 -1.82
N ASP A 224 21.28 -6.90 -3.12
CA ASP A 224 20.08 -6.96 -3.96
C ASP A 224 19.22 -8.21 -3.77
N SER A 225 19.70 -9.23 -3.04
CA SER A 225 18.94 -10.48 -2.88
C SER A 225 17.61 -10.30 -2.16
N LEU A 226 17.47 -9.25 -1.34
CA LEU A 226 16.21 -8.91 -0.68
C LEU A 226 15.50 -7.70 -1.31
N PHE A 227 16.08 -7.01 -2.30
CA PHE A 227 15.58 -5.71 -2.79
C PHE A 227 14.10 -5.76 -3.19
N TYR A 228 13.73 -6.72 -4.04
CA TYR A 228 12.35 -6.97 -4.45
C TYR A 228 11.66 -8.10 -3.68
N GLN A 229 12.29 -8.61 -2.62
CA GLN A 229 11.61 -9.58 -1.77
C GLN A 229 10.46 -8.90 -1.04
N LYS A 230 9.29 -9.55 -1.07
CA LYS A 230 8.06 -9.07 -0.44
C LYS A 230 7.16 -10.23 -0.07
N ASP A 231 6.51 -10.13 1.08
CA ASP A 231 5.44 -11.04 1.51
C ASP A 231 4.05 -10.44 1.22
N TYR A 232 3.99 -9.11 1.16
CA TYR A 232 2.81 -8.32 0.86
C TYR A 232 3.11 -7.24 -0.18
N ILE A 233 2.10 -6.83 -0.94
CA ILE A 233 2.20 -5.75 -1.93
C ILE A 233 1.21 -4.65 -1.57
N LEU A 234 1.67 -3.39 -1.58
CA LEU A 234 0.84 -2.24 -1.33
C LEU A 234 -0.28 -2.15 -2.37
N THR A 235 -1.50 -1.92 -1.89
CA THR A 235 -2.68 -1.70 -2.74
C THR A 235 -3.24 -0.29 -2.59
N ASP A 236 -2.95 0.36 -1.47
CA ASP A 236 -3.48 1.67 -1.14
C ASP A 236 -2.61 2.31 -0.04
N ALA A 237 -2.19 3.54 -0.23
CA ALA A 237 -1.66 4.40 0.83
C ALA A 237 -2.36 5.75 0.68
N SER A 238 -3.27 6.08 1.59
CA SER A 238 -4.09 7.31 1.48
C SER A 238 -3.79 8.26 2.62
N CYS A 239 -3.63 9.54 2.28
CA CYS A 239 -3.47 10.64 3.19
C CYS A 239 -4.84 11.19 3.62
N TYR A 240 -4.98 11.49 4.90
CA TYR A 240 -6.18 12.05 5.50
C TYR A 240 -5.89 13.40 6.18
N ASP A 241 -4.79 14.06 5.82
CA ASP A 241 -4.51 15.42 6.28
C ASP A 241 -5.68 16.32 5.85
N ASN A 242 -6.19 17.12 6.79
CA ASN A 242 -7.42 17.94 6.67
C ASN A 242 -8.76 17.19 6.81
N SER A 243 -8.75 15.87 7.05
CA SER A 243 -9.98 15.13 7.33
C SER A 243 -10.53 15.38 8.73
N SER A 244 -11.86 15.45 8.85
CA SER A 244 -12.51 15.51 10.17
C SER A 244 -12.15 14.30 11.05
N HIS A 245 -12.16 14.46 12.39
CA HIS A 245 -11.98 13.33 13.31
C HIS A 245 -12.94 12.16 13.04
N ASN A 246 -14.16 12.44 12.60
CA ASN A 246 -15.12 11.38 12.25
C ASN A 246 -14.67 10.59 11.01
N THR A 247 -14.03 11.22 10.05
CA THR A 247 -13.42 10.54 8.90
C THR A 247 -12.30 9.62 9.37
N ILE A 248 -11.34 10.14 10.15
CA ILE A 248 -10.23 9.36 10.71
C ILE A 248 -10.75 8.16 11.54
N LYS A 249 -11.78 8.37 12.37
CA LYS A 249 -12.45 7.31 13.14
C LYS A 249 -13.09 6.24 12.26
N ASN A 250 -13.68 6.61 11.13
CA ASN A 250 -14.22 5.64 10.18
C ASN A 250 -13.09 4.83 9.54
N VAL A 251 -11.97 5.47 9.18
CA VAL A 251 -10.79 4.76 8.65
C VAL A 251 -10.27 3.75 9.66
N LEU A 252 -10.15 4.12 10.95
CA LEU A 252 -9.77 3.19 12.02
C LEU A 252 -10.68 1.96 12.12
N VAL A 253 -11.99 2.16 11.93
CA VAL A 253 -12.99 1.08 12.01
C VAL A 253 -12.99 0.19 10.77
N GLU A 254 -12.73 0.76 9.60
CA GLU A 254 -12.83 0.06 8.32
C GLU A 254 -11.51 -0.57 7.87
N ASN A 255 -10.40 0.15 8.06
CA ASN A 255 -9.10 -0.15 7.47
C ASN A 255 -8.04 -0.54 8.50
N GLY A 256 -8.20 -0.15 9.76
CA GLY A 256 -7.23 -0.41 10.82
C GLY A 256 -6.43 0.82 11.20
N ALA A 257 -5.33 0.61 11.90
CA ALA A 257 -4.51 1.66 12.47
C ALA A 257 -3.97 2.64 11.40
N LEU A 258 -3.73 3.89 11.77
CA LEU A 258 -3.15 4.92 10.90
C LEU A 258 -1.79 5.36 11.42
N ASP A 259 -0.85 5.57 10.51
CA ASP A 259 0.38 6.30 10.79
C ASP A 259 0.06 7.80 10.96
N VAL A 260 0.80 8.47 11.84
CA VAL A 260 0.76 9.92 12.05
C VAL A 260 2.13 10.41 12.49
N ALA A 261 2.45 11.64 12.13
CA ALA A 261 3.61 12.36 12.64
C ALA A 261 3.18 13.50 13.55
N PHE A 262 4.02 13.83 14.53
CA PHE A 262 3.83 15.00 15.40
C PHE A 262 5.18 15.44 15.96
N TYR A 263 5.21 16.62 16.58
CA TYR A 263 6.34 17.02 17.41
C TYR A 263 6.20 16.37 18.78
N TYR A 264 7.18 15.57 19.16
CA TYR A 264 7.32 14.92 20.45
C TYR A 264 8.45 15.53 21.27
N ASN A 265 8.12 15.92 22.49
CA ASN A 265 9.08 16.21 23.54
C ASN A 265 8.54 15.65 24.86
N LYS A 266 9.28 14.72 25.47
CA LYS A 266 8.90 14.04 26.72
C LYS A 266 8.50 14.98 27.87
N ASN A 267 8.90 16.25 27.83
CA ASN A 267 8.53 17.23 28.87
C ASN A 267 7.04 17.57 28.86
N TYR A 268 6.32 17.26 27.78
CA TYR A 268 4.87 17.40 27.68
C TYR A 268 4.10 16.12 28.03
N ASP A 269 4.81 15.02 28.34
CA ASP A 269 4.17 13.80 28.86
C ASP A 269 3.65 14.06 30.27
N HIS A 270 2.41 13.65 30.51
CA HIS A 270 1.81 13.66 31.84
C HIS A 270 1.16 12.31 32.13
N THR A 271 1.58 11.66 33.22
CA THR A 271 1.10 10.34 33.60
C THR A 271 0.16 10.41 34.79
N THR A 272 -1.02 9.83 34.62
CA THR A 272 -2.04 9.70 35.67
C THR A 272 -2.47 8.25 35.80
N SER A 273 -3.43 7.97 36.69
CA SER A 273 -4.07 6.64 36.73
C SER A 273 -4.90 6.28 35.48
N ALA A 274 -5.19 7.27 34.62
CA ALA A 274 -5.89 7.06 33.35
C ALA A 274 -4.93 6.73 32.19
N GLY A 275 -3.63 6.88 32.43
CA GLY A 275 -2.57 6.61 31.48
C GLY A 275 -1.61 7.78 31.30
N THR A 276 -0.63 7.59 30.41
CA THR A 276 0.26 8.64 29.90
C THR A 276 -0.46 9.42 28.79
N ALA A 277 -0.42 10.75 28.89
CA ALA A 277 -1.07 11.69 27.99
C ALA A 277 -0.06 12.72 27.46
N TYR A 278 -0.24 13.15 26.22
CA TYR A 278 0.59 14.14 25.55
C TYR A 278 -0.26 15.24 24.93
N TYR A 279 0.08 16.48 25.23
CA TYR A 279 -0.46 17.66 24.58
C TYR A 279 0.48 18.84 24.73
N GLN A 280 0.69 19.59 23.66
CA GLN A 280 1.44 20.83 23.67
C GLN A 280 0.58 21.99 23.13
N GLU A 281 0.52 23.09 23.88
CA GLU A 281 -0.21 24.31 23.49
C GLU A 281 0.73 25.53 23.36
N LYS A 282 1.95 25.48 23.92
CA LYS A 282 2.79 26.67 24.07
C LYS A 282 4.29 26.39 23.88
N TYR A 283 4.89 27.18 22.98
CA TYR A 283 6.34 27.26 22.79
C TYR A 283 7.06 27.57 24.10
N THR A 284 8.14 26.84 24.35
CA THR A 284 9.31 27.35 25.05
C THR A 284 10.51 27.06 24.16
N ASP A 285 10.95 28.11 23.46
CA ASP A 285 12.28 28.37 22.86
C ASP A 285 13.34 27.24 22.86
N ASP A 286 13.97 26.95 21.72
CA ASP A 286 15.32 26.32 21.67
C ASP A 286 16.43 27.33 21.27
N THR A 287 16.05 28.62 21.20
CA THR A 287 16.79 29.84 20.84
C THR A 287 17.29 29.88 19.40
N VAL A 288 16.56 30.36 18.38
CA VAL A 288 15.33 31.16 18.27
C VAL A 288 14.83 31.01 16.82
N MET A 289 13.53 30.84 16.56
CA MET A 289 12.89 31.32 15.31
C MET A 289 11.43 31.72 15.51
N ASP A 290 11.19 33.00 15.20
CA ASP A 290 9.97 33.74 14.79
C ASP A 290 8.76 33.96 15.75
N PRO A 291 8.38 35.24 16.03
CA PRO A 291 7.18 35.61 16.79
C PRO A 291 5.82 35.40 16.10
N ASP A 292 5.73 34.93 14.86
CA ASP A 292 4.46 34.58 14.18
C ASP A 292 4.08 33.07 14.25
N LEU A 293 4.81 32.25 15.02
CA LEU A 293 4.59 30.79 15.09
C LEU A 293 3.91 30.30 16.39
N THR A 294 2.72 29.71 16.25
CA THR A 294 1.99 28.90 17.24
C THR A 294 2.35 27.42 17.09
N ALA A 295 2.83 26.77 18.17
CA ALA A 295 3.35 25.38 18.22
C ALA A 295 4.50 25.08 17.23
N ALA A 296 5.34 24.08 17.51
CA ALA A 296 6.43 23.73 16.59
C ALA A 296 5.84 23.46 15.19
N SER A 297 6.27 24.18 14.16
CA SER A 297 5.67 24.08 12.81
C SER A 297 6.06 22.80 12.05
N TYR A 298 6.60 21.79 12.73
CA TYR A 298 7.15 20.59 12.12
C TYR A 298 6.99 19.38 13.06
N ALA A 299 6.97 18.18 12.48
CA ALA A 299 6.98 16.93 13.22
C ALA A 299 8.40 16.39 13.42
N ASN A 300 8.66 15.69 14.54
CA ASN A 300 9.94 15.02 14.80
C ASN A 300 9.79 13.52 15.18
N HIS A 301 8.56 13.01 15.25
CA HIS A 301 8.28 11.63 15.63
C HIS A 301 7.05 11.07 14.90
N CYS A 302 7.13 9.83 14.42
CA CYS A 302 6.01 9.10 13.83
C CYS A 302 5.53 7.98 14.77
N VAL A 303 4.22 7.82 14.88
CA VAL A 303 3.53 6.86 15.76
C VAL A 303 2.25 6.37 15.10
N THR A 304 1.58 5.39 15.69
CA THR A 304 0.35 4.83 15.09
C THR A 304 -0.89 5.09 15.95
N ILE A 305 -1.92 5.71 15.38
CA ILE A 305 -3.25 5.78 15.99
C ILE A 305 -3.91 4.41 15.93
N VAL A 306 -4.27 3.87 17.09
CA VAL A 306 -4.90 2.55 17.25
C VAL A 306 -6.29 2.59 17.90
N GLY A 307 -6.78 3.77 18.23
CA GLY A 307 -8.06 3.95 18.88
C GLY A 307 -8.34 5.40 19.27
N TRP A 308 -9.43 5.59 20.01
CA TRP A 308 -9.82 6.90 20.52
C TRP A 308 -10.77 6.79 21.70
N ASP A 309 -10.88 7.87 22.48
CA ASP A 309 -11.94 8.08 23.46
C ASP A 309 -12.35 9.57 23.49
N ASP A 310 -13.59 9.85 23.09
CA ASP A 310 -14.19 11.19 23.06
C ASP A 310 -14.35 11.80 24.47
N ASN A 311 -14.26 10.97 25.52
CA ASN A 311 -14.40 11.40 26.91
C ASN A 311 -13.09 11.25 27.69
N TYR A 312 -11.95 11.11 26.99
CA TYR A 312 -10.66 11.15 27.66
C TYR A 312 -10.48 12.54 28.28
N SER A 313 -10.44 12.60 29.60
CA SER A 313 -10.53 13.87 30.32
C SER A 313 -9.33 14.75 30.02
N LYS A 314 -9.58 16.03 29.72
CA LYS A 314 -8.54 17.04 29.53
C LYS A 314 -7.63 17.24 30.74
N GLU A 315 -8.12 16.90 31.94
CA GLU A 315 -7.35 16.96 33.18
C GLU A 315 -6.19 15.94 33.20
N ASN A 316 -6.24 14.92 32.33
CA ASN A 316 -5.17 13.93 32.23
C ASN A 316 -3.90 14.48 31.58
N PHE A 317 -3.96 15.61 30.86
CA PHE A 317 -2.80 16.23 30.20
C PHE A 317 -1.97 17.14 31.13
N GLY A 318 -2.38 17.29 32.39
CA GLY A 318 -1.58 17.96 33.41
C GLY A 318 -1.60 19.48 33.26
N THR A 319 -0.43 20.09 33.16
CA THR A 319 -0.27 21.56 33.11
C THR A 319 -0.75 22.14 31.79
N TYR A 320 -0.46 21.45 30.67
CA TYR A 320 -0.87 21.87 29.34
C TYR A 320 -2.15 21.10 29.02
N GLN A 321 -3.30 21.77 29.11
CA GLN A 321 -4.61 21.13 28.99
C GLN A 321 -5.28 21.56 27.69
N PRO A 322 -5.79 20.62 26.87
CA PRO A 322 -6.60 20.98 25.73
C PRO A 322 -7.90 21.65 26.20
N SER A 323 -8.56 22.37 25.29
CA SER A 323 -9.80 23.09 25.62
C SER A 323 -10.94 22.13 25.96
N SER A 324 -10.96 20.94 25.34
CA SER A 324 -12.02 19.92 25.42
C SER A 324 -11.46 18.54 25.79
N ASP A 325 -12.35 17.67 26.28
CA ASP A 325 -12.07 16.24 26.40
C ASP A 325 -11.94 15.60 25.01
N GLY A 326 -11.20 14.50 24.93
CA GLY A 326 -11.07 13.70 23.71
C GLY A 326 -9.61 13.46 23.31
N ALA A 327 -9.28 12.20 23.04
CA ALA A 327 -7.93 11.83 22.68
C ALA A 327 -7.87 10.64 21.71
N TRP A 328 -6.80 10.59 20.93
CA TRP A 328 -6.35 9.44 20.17
C TRP A 328 -5.54 8.50 21.07
N LEU A 329 -5.79 7.20 20.97
CA LEU A 329 -4.97 6.17 21.59
C LEU A 329 -3.84 5.82 20.62
N ILE A 330 -2.61 5.94 21.08
CA ILE A 330 -1.41 5.80 20.27
C ILE A 330 -0.62 4.56 20.68
N ALA A 331 -0.17 3.80 19.69
CA ALA A 331 0.89 2.82 19.83
C ALA A 331 2.22 3.50 19.51
N ASN A 332 3.11 3.60 20.49
CA ASN A 332 4.45 4.13 20.29
C ASN A 332 5.40 3.04 19.74
N ASN A 333 6.65 3.41 19.52
CA ASN A 333 7.74 2.56 19.00
C ASN A 333 9.00 2.68 19.88
N TYR A 334 8.84 3.00 21.17
CA TYR A 334 9.89 3.03 22.19
C TYR A 334 9.84 1.84 23.16
N GLY A 335 9.34 0.69 22.67
CA GLY A 335 9.20 -0.52 23.48
C GLY A 335 8.03 -0.46 24.48
N SER A 336 7.79 -1.60 25.14
CA SER A 336 6.68 -1.77 26.08
C SER A 336 6.89 -1.08 27.43
N ASP A 337 8.12 -0.66 27.75
CA ASP A 337 8.43 -0.02 29.04
C ASP A 337 8.01 1.46 29.06
N TYR A 338 7.73 2.04 27.89
CA TYR A 338 7.22 3.41 27.78
C TYR A 338 5.72 3.50 28.11
N GLY A 339 5.32 4.54 28.84
CA GLY A 339 3.91 4.85 29.08
C GLY A 339 3.09 3.69 29.65
N ASP A 340 1.96 3.38 29.01
CA ASP A 340 1.05 2.30 29.39
C ASP A 340 1.27 1.05 28.54
N ASP A 341 2.33 0.28 28.80
CA ASP A 341 2.73 -0.89 28.01
C ASP A 341 3.06 -0.53 26.54
N GLY A 342 3.72 0.62 26.34
CA GLY A 342 4.08 1.18 25.03
C GLY A 342 2.98 2.01 24.36
N TYR A 343 1.89 2.29 25.06
CA TYR A 343 0.78 3.12 24.59
C TYR A 343 0.69 4.43 25.37
N PHE A 344 0.11 5.45 24.75
CA PHE A 344 -0.21 6.73 25.38
C PHE A 344 -1.39 7.40 24.66
N TRP A 345 -1.83 8.55 25.16
CA TRP A 345 -2.94 9.32 24.61
C TRP A 345 -2.46 10.67 24.07
N ILE A 346 -2.81 11.00 22.83
CA ILE A 346 -2.59 12.35 22.27
C ILE A 346 -3.94 13.07 22.19
N SER A 347 -3.99 14.32 22.65
CA SER A 347 -5.18 15.17 22.52
C SER A 347 -5.62 15.28 21.06
N TYR A 348 -6.93 15.34 20.82
CA TYR A 348 -7.46 15.73 19.51
C TYR A 348 -7.04 17.13 19.05
N GLU A 349 -6.65 17.97 19.99
CA GLU A 349 -6.28 19.37 19.75
C GLU A 349 -4.76 19.54 19.58
N GLU A 350 -3.98 18.46 19.56
CA GLU A 350 -2.53 18.55 19.38
C GLU A 350 -2.21 19.23 18.03
N PRO A 351 -1.51 20.37 18.03
CA PRO A 351 -1.43 21.27 16.88
C PRO A 351 -0.46 20.82 15.77
N THR A 352 0.40 19.82 16.02
CA THR A 352 1.46 19.39 15.10
C THR A 352 1.18 18.04 14.45
N LEU A 353 0.06 17.41 14.79
CA LEU A 353 -0.42 16.19 14.18
C LEU A 353 -0.60 16.38 12.67
N THR A 354 0.11 15.55 11.92
CA THR A 354 0.14 15.57 10.45
C THR A 354 0.40 14.15 9.94
N GLU A 355 0.45 13.99 8.61
CA GLU A 355 0.71 12.72 7.92
C GLU A 355 -0.24 11.58 8.36
N PHE A 356 -1.54 11.85 8.43
CA PHE A 356 -2.54 10.83 8.73
C PHE A 356 -2.66 9.83 7.58
N TYR A 357 -1.83 8.79 7.59
CA TYR A 357 -1.79 7.80 6.51
C TYR A 357 -2.41 6.47 6.91
N SER A 358 -3.25 5.94 6.02
CA SER A 358 -3.65 4.54 6.07
C SER A 358 -2.91 3.74 5.02
N PHE A 359 -2.41 2.55 5.39
CA PHE A 359 -1.74 1.63 4.48
C PHE A 359 -2.55 0.33 4.34
N LYS A 360 -2.75 -0.12 3.10
CA LYS A 360 -3.42 -1.38 2.79
C LYS A 360 -2.56 -2.21 1.85
N ALA A 361 -2.50 -3.51 2.10
CA ALA A 361 -1.82 -4.44 1.21
C ALA A 361 -2.66 -5.69 0.91
N ALA A 362 -2.23 -6.38 -0.13
CA ALA A 362 -2.61 -7.75 -0.44
C ALA A 362 -1.40 -8.68 -0.30
N SER A 363 -1.62 -10.00 -0.38
CA SER A 363 -0.50 -10.95 -0.45
C SER A 363 0.39 -10.65 -1.66
N ALA A 364 1.71 -10.81 -1.55
CA ALA A 364 2.64 -10.67 -2.67
C ALA A 364 2.24 -11.52 -3.88
N SER A 365 1.62 -12.69 -3.66
CA SER A 365 1.12 -13.60 -4.71
C SER A 365 -0.07 -13.07 -5.51
N THR A 366 -0.53 -11.85 -5.24
CA THR A 366 -1.64 -11.22 -5.97
C THR A 366 -1.26 -10.92 -7.42
N TYR A 367 -0.01 -10.53 -7.66
CA TYR A 367 0.54 -10.21 -8.97
C TYR A 367 1.87 -10.92 -9.17
N ASP A 368 2.12 -11.38 -10.39
CA ASP A 368 3.40 -12.03 -10.72
C ASP A 368 4.42 -10.99 -11.21
N ASN A 369 3.96 -9.90 -11.84
CA ASN A 369 4.83 -8.86 -12.39
C ASN A 369 4.29 -7.46 -12.05
N ALA A 370 5.22 -6.51 -11.89
CA ALA A 370 4.95 -5.08 -11.78
C ALA A 370 5.84 -4.36 -12.79
N TYR A 371 5.21 -3.73 -13.80
CA TYR A 371 5.90 -2.88 -14.77
C TYR A 371 5.85 -1.44 -14.28
N GLN A 372 7.02 -0.81 -14.19
CA GLN A 372 7.19 0.52 -13.61
C GLN A 372 8.48 1.15 -14.11
N TYR A 373 8.50 2.47 -14.15
CA TYR A 373 9.67 3.29 -14.43
C TYR A 373 9.93 4.33 -13.33
N ASP A 374 9.13 4.31 -12.26
CA ASP A 374 9.26 5.22 -11.12
C ASP A 374 9.78 4.50 -9.87
N GLY A 375 11.06 4.67 -9.57
CA GLY A 375 11.81 3.96 -8.53
C GLY A 375 11.71 4.58 -7.14
N PHE A 376 11.41 5.88 -7.03
CA PHE A 376 11.23 6.54 -5.74
C PHE A 376 10.05 7.52 -5.71
N GLY A 377 8.97 7.11 -6.38
CA GLY A 377 7.74 7.90 -6.47
C GLY A 377 7.95 9.19 -7.25
N TRP A 378 7.17 10.20 -6.92
CA TRP A 378 7.13 11.45 -7.65
C TRP A 378 7.87 12.55 -6.90
N GLY A 379 8.47 13.51 -7.60
CA GLY A 379 9.01 14.76 -7.04
C GLY A 379 8.22 15.98 -7.49
N ASN A 380 7.71 15.93 -8.72
CA ASN A 380 6.91 16.99 -9.32
C ASN A 380 5.49 16.49 -9.65
N ALA A 381 4.58 17.42 -9.86
CA ALA A 381 3.26 17.13 -10.40
C ALA A 381 2.81 18.20 -11.40
N ILE A 382 2.23 17.75 -12.51
CA ILE A 382 1.95 18.60 -13.66
C ILE A 382 0.46 18.68 -13.94
N SER A 383 -0.05 19.88 -14.18
CA SER A 383 -1.39 20.11 -14.73
C SER A 383 -1.27 20.87 -16.04
N SER A 384 -1.88 20.37 -17.11
CA SER A 384 -1.84 20.99 -18.45
C SER A 384 -3.20 20.88 -19.12
N GLY A 385 -3.45 21.68 -20.16
CA GLY A 385 -4.73 21.71 -20.86
C GLY A 385 -5.89 22.31 -20.05
N ASN A 386 -7.08 22.37 -20.65
CA ASN A 386 -8.24 23.04 -20.06
C ASN A 386 -9.25 22.09 -19.40
N THR A 387 -9.31 20.82 -19.82
CA THR A 387 -10.32 19.85 -19.35
C THR A 387 -9.72 18.71 -18.55
N SER A 388 -8.55 18.25 -18.96
CA SER A 388 -7.84 17.13 -18.33
C SER A 388 -6.35 17.24 -18.62
N THR A 389 -5.56 16.71 -17.71
CA THR A 389 -4.13 16.46 -17.93
C THR A 389 -4.00 14.99 -18.35
N LEU A 390 -3.19 14.69 -19.38
CA LEU A 390 -2.97 13.30 -19.84
C LEU A 390 -1.48 12.96 -19.84
N ALA A 391 -1.18 11.73 -19.45
CA ALA A 391 0.14 11.14 -19.52
C ALA A 391 0.05 9.64 -19.80
N ALA A 392 1.17 9.01 -20.14
CA ALA A 392 1.19 7.58 -20.40
C ALA A 392 2.57 6.97 -20.18
N ASN A 393 2.59 5.69 -19.81
CA ASN A 393 3.77 4.84 -19.93
C ASN A 393 3.53 3.75 -20.98
N ILE A 394 4.53 3.48 -21.81
CA ILE A 394 4.56 2.33 -22.72
C ILE A 394 5.43 1.25 -22.10
N PHE A 395 4.89 0.04 -21.96
CA PHE A 395 5.58 -1.13 -21.42
C PHE A 395 5.68 -2.24 -22.47
N THR A 396 6.63 -3.14 -22.25
CA THR A 396 6.74 -4.41 -22.99
C THR A 396 6.55 -5.56 -22.02
N ALA A 397 5.55 -6.42 -22.26
CA ALA A 397 5.36 -7.61 -21.46
C ALA A 397 6.59 -8.52 -21.55
N ASN A 398 7.02 -9.13 -20.44
CA ASN A 398 8.15 -10.07 -20.48
C ASN A 398 7.91 -11.23 -21.46
N THR A 399 9.00 -11.84 -21.92
CA THR A 399 8.99 -12.87 -22.98
C THR A 399 8.78 -14.29 -22.44
N ASP A 400 8.69 -14.47 -21.13
CA ASP A 400 8.62 -15.79 -20.49
C ASP A 400 7.18 -16.33 -20.43
N TYR A 401 6.20 -15.44 -20.28
CA TYR A 401 4.80 -15.81 -20.09
C TYR A 401 3.87 -14.88 -20.85
N ASN A 402 2.80 -15.48 -21.39
CA ASN A 402 1.58 -14.73 -21.66
C ASN A 402 0.98 -14.29 -20.32
N GLN A 403 0.36 -13.12 -20.30
CA GLN A 403 -0.03 -12.45 -19.06
C GLN A 403 -1.44 -11.89 -19.17
N ASN A 404 -1.98 -11.55 -18.00
CA ASN A 404 -3.20 -10.78 -17.85
C ASN A 404 -2.86 -9.51 -17.09
N LEU A 405 -3.07 -8.35 -17.70
CA LEU A 405 -3.03 -7.07 -17.01
C LEU A 405 -4.35 -6.89 -16.27
N ASP A 406 -4.27 -6.83 -14.94
CA ASP A 406 -5.42 -6.86 -14.04
C ASP A 406 -5.64 -5.52 -13.33
N SER A 407 -4.56 -4.79 -13.06
CA SER A 407 -4.61 -3.55 -12.29
C SER A 407 -3.53 -2.55 -12.70
N VAL A 408 -3.77 -1.28 -12.38
CA VAL A 408 -2.85 -0.16 -12.60
C VAL A 408 -2.65 0.61 -11.30
N GLY A 409 -1.41 0.84 -10.92
CA GLY A 409 -1.06 1.68 -9.76
C GLY A 409 -0.89 3.14 -10.17
N ILE A 410 -1.58 4.05 -9.49
CA ILE A 410 -1.57 5.49 -9.75
C ILE A 410 -1.33 6.28 -8.46
N TYR A 411 -0.85 7.52 -8.59
CA TYR A 411 -0.80 8.49 -7.51
C TYR A 411 -1.75 9.66 -7.78
N THR A 412 -2.53 10.06 -6.77
CA THR A 412 -3.34 11.29 -6.76
C THR A 412 -2.80 12.22 -5.69
N ILE A 413 -2.78 13.53 -5.95
CA ILE A 413 -2.25 14.53 -5.01
C ILE A 413 -3.33 15.48 -4.47
N GLU A 414 -4.51 15.45 -5.09
CA GLU A 414 -5.71 16.15 -4.66
C GLU A 414 -6.75 15.14 -4.15
N ASP A 415 -7.58 15.57 -3.21
CA ASP A 415 -8.75 14.84 -2.76
C ASP A 415 -9.86 14.93 -3.81
N ASP A 416 -10.76 13.93 -3.81
CA ASP A 416 -11.82 13.79 -4.81
C ASP A 416 -11.31 13.88 -6.28
N GLN A 417 -10.07 13.45 -6.54
CA GLN A 417 -9.42 13.55 -7.84
C GLN A 417 -10.00 12.52 -8.83
N PRO A 418 -10.68 12.95 -9.91
CA PRO A 418 -11.24 12.05 -10.91
C PRO A 418 -10.16 11.59 -11.88
N TYR A 419 -10.23 10.33 -12.28
CA TYR A 419 -9.27 9.70 -13.17
C TYR A 419 -9.95 8.86 -14.25
N THR A 420 -9.26 8.72 -15.39
CA THR A 420 -9.57 7.76 -16.44
C THR A 420 -8.31 7.05 -16.90
N ILE A 421 -8.29 5.72 -16.84
CA ILE A 421 -7.20 4.86 -17.30
C ILE A 421 -7.65 4.14 -18.56
N SER A 422 -6.86 4.21 -19.62
CA SER A 422 -7.09 3.51 -20.89
C SER A 422 -5.90 2.64 -21.25
N ILE A 423 -6.18 1.40 -21.68
CA ILE A 423 -5.16 0.42 -22.07
C ILE A 423 -5.16 0.25 -23.58
N TYR A 424 -4.01 0.49 -24.21
CA TYR A 424 -3.80 0.20 -25.63
C TYR A 424 -2.80 -0.94 -25.79
N LYS A 425 -3.05 -1.82 -26.75
CA LYS A 425 -2.16 -2.94 -27.10
C LYS A 425 -1.53 -2.74 -28.46
N ASN A 426 -0.43 -3.47 -28.73
CA ASN A 426 0.25 -3.49 -30.02
C ASN A 426 0.72 -2.09 -30.41
N ILE A 427 1.36 -1.40 -29.46
CA ILE A 427 1.85 -0.05 -29.68
C ILE A 427 2.97 -0.09 -30.72
N SER A 428 2.87 0.77 -31.73
CA SER A 428 3.91 0.95 -32.73
C SER A 428 4.47 2.38 -32.69
N GLY A 429 5.79 2.50 -32.69
CA GLY A 429 6.48 3.78 -32.58
C GLY A 429 6.39 4.38 -31.17
N ASN A 430 6.39 5.71 -31.10
CA ASN A 430 6.51 6.52 -29.89
C ASN A 430 5.21 7.25 -29.52
N VAL A 431 4.06 6.76 -30.00
CA VAL A 431 2.75 7.39 -29.72
C VAL A 431 1.96 6.42 -28.85
N PRO A 432 1.74 6.72 -27.55
CA PRO A 432 1.08 5.81 -26.61
C PRO A 432 -0.33 5.36 -27.04
N THR A 433 -1.00 6.13 -27.89
CA THR A 433 -2.35 5.85 -28.40
C THR A 433 -2.36 5.21 -29.79
N ASN A 434 -1.20 4.96 -30.39
CA ASN A 434 -1.06 4.34 -31.72
C ASN A 434 -1.04 2.80 -31.61
N GLY A 435 -2.12 2.27 -31.05
CA GLY A 435 -2.39 0.84 -30.88
C GLY A 435 -3.89 0.58 -30.83
N THR A 436 -4.27 -0.61 -30.39
CA THR A 436 -5.69 -0.97 -30.22
C THR A 436 -6.14 -0.69 -28.79
N LEU A 437 -7.08 0.24 -28.60
CA LEU A 437 -7.75 0.44 -27.31
C LEU A 437 -8.54 -0.82 -26.93
N VAL A 438 -8.30 -1.37 -25.75
CA VAL A 438 -8.94 -2.62 -25.28
C VAL A 438 -9.65 -2.51 -23.94
N GLU A 439 -9.37 -1.48 -23.14
CA GLU A 439 -10.02 -1.26 -21.85
C GLU A 439 -9.98 0.24 -21.49
N THR A 440 -11.03 0.71 -20.83
CA THR A 440 -11.11 2.05 -20.23
C THR A 440 -11.88 1.97 -18.92
N VAL A 441 -11.23 2.35 -17.82
CA VAL A 441 -11.85 2.47 -16.49
C VAL A 441 -11.74 3.90 -15.99
N SER A 442 -12.83 4.42 -15.43
CA SER A 442 -12.87 5.76 -14.82
C SER A 442 -13.37 5.69 -13.39
N GLY A 443 -12.93 6.64 -12.57
CA GLY A 443 -13.33 6.71 -11.17
C GLY A 443 -12.91 8.02 -10.53
N THR A 444 -13.04 8.07 -9.21
CA THR A 444 -12.61 9.19 -8.38
C THR A 444 -12.00 8.62 -7.11
N GLN A 445 -10.78 9.05 -6.80
CA GLN A 445 -10.17 8.75 -5.49
C GLN A 445 -10.57 9.84 -4.51
N ALA A 446 -11.17 9.44 -3.39
CA ALA A 446 -11.69 10.38 -2.41
C ALA A 446 -10.58 11.11 -1.64
N TYR A 447 -9.40 10.49 -1.56
CA TYR A 447 -8.26 10.98 -0.79
C TYR A 447 -7.01 10.87 -1.64
N ASN A 448 -6.11 11.84 -1.51
CA ASN A 448 -4.80 11.79 -2.15
C ASN A 448 -3.93 10.64 -1.59
N GLY A 449 -2.97 10.17 -2.41
CA GLY A 449 -2.10 9.05 -2.08
C GLY A 449 -1.80 8.12 -3.27
N TYR A 450 -1.39 6.88 -2.96
CA TYR A 450 -1.14 5.81 -3.92
C TYR A 450 -2.31 4.82 -3.95
N HIS A 451 -2.74 4.42 -5.14
CA HIS A 451 -3.91 3.55 -5.32
C HIS A 451 -3.70 2.51 -6.43
N VAL A 452 -4.02 1.25 -6.14
CA VAL A 452 -4.08 0.19 -7.17
C VAL A 452 -5.50 0.03 -7.68
N ILE A 453 -5.73 0.49 -8.91
CA ILE A 453 -7.02 0.45 -9.59
C ILE A 453 -7.16 -0.88 -10.33
N THR A 454 -8.17 -1.67 -9.97
CA THR A 454 -8.54 -2.87 -10.73
C THR A 454 -9.28 -2.50 -12.01
N LEU A 455 -8.89 -3.09 -13.14
CA LEU A 455 -9.57 -2.92 -14.41
C LEU A 455 -10.94 -3.64 -14.41
N ASP A 456 -11.92 -3.11 -15.15
CA ASP A 456 -13.24 -3.75 -15.27
C ASP A 456 -13.15 -5.09 -16.02
N GLN A 457 -12.28 -5.18 -17.02
CA GLN A 457 -11.89 -6.42 -17.67
C GLN A 457 -10.38 -6.61 -17.67
N SER A 458 -9.97 -7.84 -17.41
CA SER A 458 -8.57 -8.25 -17.49
C SER A 458 -8.11 -8.26 -18.95
N VAL A 459 -6.98 -7.62 -19.24
CA VAL A 459 -6.44 -7.48 -20.60
C VAL A 459 -5.38 -8.55 -20.82
N SER A 460 -5.65 -9.49 -21.73
CA SER A 460 -4.68 -10.53 -22.09
C SER A 460 -3.54 -9.94 -22.93
N LEU A 461 -2.30 -10.24 -22.55
CA LEU A 461 -1.06 -9.82 -23.20
C LEU A 461 -0.26 -11.05 -23.63
N ASN A 462 0.20 -11.07 -24.87
CA ASN A 462 1.16 -12.07 -25.30
C ASN A 462 2.55 -11.75 -24.73
N ALA A 463 3.37 -12.77 -24.55
CA ALA A 463 4.77 -12.59 -24.19
C ALA A 463 5.48 -11.66 -25.20
N GLY A 464 6.19 -10.65 -24.72
CA GLY A 464 6.83 -9.64 -25.57
C GLY A 464 5.90 -8.58 -26.19
N GLU A 465 4.59 -8.62 -25.92
CA GLU A 465 3.64 -7.65 -26.48
C GLU A 465 3.82 -6.26 -25.85
N THR A 466 3.87 -5.23 -26.69
CA THR A 466 3.86 -3.84 -26.24
C THR A 466 2.45 -3.40 -25.88
N PHE A 467 2.32 -2.66 -24.79
CA PHE A 467 1.07 -2.06 -24.36
C PHE A 467 1.35 -0.71 -23.71
N SER A 468 0.39 0.21 -23.77
CA SER A 468 0.47 1.47 -23.04
C SER A 468 -0.62 1.54 -21.99
N VAL A 469 -0.30 2.22 -20.91
CA VAL A 469 -1.27 2.68 -19.91
C VAL A 469 -1.34 4.18 -20.06
N VAL A 470 -2.48 4.68 -20.56
CA VAL A 470 -2.77 6.11 -20.69
C VAL A 470 -3.63 6.52 -19.50
N ILE A 471 -3.16 7.49 -18.72
CA ILE A 471 -3.88 8.07 -17.58
C ILE A 471 -4.31 9.50 -17.92
N SER A 472 -5.53 9.83 -17.50
CA SER A 472 -6.07 11.17 -17.53
C SER A 472 -6.58 11.55 -16.15
N TYR A 473 -6.26 12.76 -15.68
CA TYR A 473 -6.89 13.36 -14.52
C TYR A 473 -7.78 14.52 -14.97
N ASP A 474 -9.08 14.38 -14.73
CA ASP A 474 -10.08 15.36 -15.16
C ASP A 474 -10.10 16.54 -14.20
N LYS A 475 -10.16 17.74 -14.77
CA LYS A 475 -10.25 18.99 -13.99
C LYS A 475 -11.68 19.25 -13.60
N THR A 476 -11.89 19.64 -12.35
CA THR A 476 -13.18 20.07 -11.83
C THR A 476 -13.09 21.51 -11.34
N SER A 477 -14.17 22.07 -10.78
CA SER A 477 -14.09 23.39 -10.16
C SER A 477 -13.11 23.46 -8.98
N ASN A 478 -12.81 22.31 -8.36
CA ASN A 478 -12.04 22.22 -7.11
C ASN A 478 -10.77 21.36 -7.23
N VAL A 479 -10.56 20.70 -8.38
CA VAL A 479 -9.45 19.79 -8.63
C VAL A 479 -8.75 20.22 -9.91
N SER A 480 -7.45 20.45 -9.82
CA SER A 480 -6.60 20.93 -10.91
C SER A 480 -6.17 19.81 -11.85
N GLY A 481 -6.26 18.55 -11.41
CA GLY A 481 -5.99 17.37 -12.22
C GLY A 481 -4.49 17.17 -12.44
N TYR A 482 -3.70 17.28 -11.38
CA TYR A 482 -2.25 17.11 -11.43
C TYR A 482 -1.85 15.64 -11.65
N ILE A 483 -0.94 15.38 -12.59
CA ILE A 483 -0.27 14.10 -12.82
C ILE A 483 1.09 14.09 -12.11
N PRO A 484 1.34 13.13 -11.20
CA PRO A 484 2.64 12.95 -10.59
C PRO A 484 3.68 12.41 -11.57
N ILE A 485 4.86 13.02 -11.57
CA ILE A 485 6.05 12.59 -12.30
C ILE A 485 7.25 12.58 -11.36
N GLU A 486 8.28 11.81 -11.69
CA GLU A 486 9.50 11.73 -10.89
C GLU A 486 10.15 13.10 -10.67
N GLY A 487 10.17 13.96 -11.70
CA GLY A 487 10.80 15.28 -11.63
C GLY A 487 12.32 15.18 -11.72
N GLY A 488 13.01 16.27 -11.38
CA GLY A 488 14.47 16.34 -11.49
C GLY A 488 15.20 15.58 -10.38
N SER A 489 16.37 15.02 -10.72
CA SER A 489 17.29 14.47 -9.71
C SER A 489 17.83 15.61 -8.82
N TYR A 490 17.98 15.36 -7.52
CA TYR A 490 18.47 16.36 -6.57
C TYR A 490 19.36 15.76 -5.48
N ASP A 491 20.14 16.63 -4.84
CA ASP A 491 20.96 16.33 -3.66
C ASP A 491 20.79 17.48 -2.67
N ASP A 492 20.15 17.21 -1.53
CA ASP A 492 19.90 18.21 -0.48
C ASP A 492 21.02 18.26 0.58
N GLY A 493 22.09 17.49 0.37
CA GLY A 493 23.20 17.32 1.30
C GLY A 493 23.02 16.15 2.26
N SER A 494 21.78 15.80 2.63
CA SER A 494 21.49 14.63 3.48
C SER A 494 21.16 13.40 2.63
N THR A 495 20.30 13.59 1.63
CA THR A 495 19.86 12.58 0.69
C THR A 495 20.11 13.02 -0.74
N LYS A 496 20.36 12.02 -1.59
CA LYS A 496 20.47 12.20 -3.03
C LYS A 496 19.42 11.33 -3.70
N VAL A 497 18.50 11.96 -4.41
CA VAL A 497 17.50 11.27 -5.23
C VAL A 497 17.94 11.33 -6.68
N THR A 498 18.02 10.16 -7.30
CA THR A 498 18.40 10.00 -8.70
C THR A 498 17.25 9.35 -9.45
N TYR A 499 16.82 10.00 -10.53
CA TYR A 499 15.81 9.52 -11.46
C TYR A 499 16.44 9.32 -12.84
N THR A 500 15.96 8.31 -13.57
CA THR A 500 16.43 8.05 -14.93
C THR A 500 15.28 7.78 -15.86
N SER A 501 15.34 8.35 -17.06
CA SER A 501 14.35 8.08 -18.11
C SER A 501 15.03 7.64 -19.40
N GLN A 502 14.32 6.82 -20.16
CA GLN A 502 14.73 6.41 -21.49
C GLN A 502 13.65 6.76 -22.50
N SER A 503 14.08 7.01 -23.74
CA SER A 503 13.16 7.27 -24.83
C SER A 503 12.18 6.13 -25.03
N ASN A 504 10.95 6.52 -25.33
CA ASN A 504 9.78 5.69 -25.54
C ASN A 504 9.20 5.03 -24.28
N GLN A 505 9.56 5.49 -23.07
CA GLN A 505 9.00 4.97 -21.82
C GLN A 505 7.79 5.77 -21.37
N SER A 506 7.97 7.08 -21.18
CA SER A 506 7.03 7.94 -20.46
C SER A 506 6.70 9.18 -21.26
N PHE A 507 5.43 9.58 -21.28
CA PHE A 507 4.94 10.63 -22.16
C PHE A 507 3.94 11.54 -21.45
N LEU A 508 3.97 12.83 -21.77
CA LEU A 508 2.93 13.79 -21.43
C LEU A 508 2.21 14.24 -22.70
N TYR A 509 0.90 14.48 -22.61
CA TYR A 509 0.16 15.09 -23.72
C TYR A 509 0.15 16.61 -23.55
N LEU A 510 0.84 17.32 -24.44
CA LEU A 510 1.03 18.76 -24.43
C LEU A 510 0.84 19.33 -25.83
N ASP A 511 0.24 20.51 -25.95
CA ASP A 511 0.08 21.19 -27.24
C ASP A 511 -0.58 20.31 -28.33
N ASN A 512 -1.55 19.48 -27.91
CA ASN A 512 -2.23 18.46 -28.71
C ASN A 512 -1.32 17.38 -29.32
N GLN A 513 -0.17 17.08 -28.71
CA GLN A 513 0.77 16.04 -29.14
C GLN A 513 1.32 15.27 -27.93
N TRP A 514 1.75 14.02 -28.16
CA TRP A 514 2.50 13.26 -27.16
C TRP A 514 3.96 13.71 -27.17
N SER A 515 4.44 14.20 -26.03
CA SER A 515 5.83 14.58 -25.77
C SER A 515 6.49 13.49 -24.94
N ASP A 516 7.62 12.96 -25.41
CA ASP A 516 8.45 12.00 -24.67
C ASP A 516 9.20 12.73 -23.55
N LEU A 517 9.14 12.22 -22.32
CA LEU A 517 9.73 12.88 -21.16
C LEU A 517 11.25 12.68 -21.04
N SER A 518 11.84 11.81 -21.86
CA SER A 518 13.30 11.69 -21.98
C SER A 518 13.90 12.75 -22.92
N ASP A 519 13.08 13.31 -23.81
CA ASP A 519 13.47 14.41 -24.69
C ASP A 519 13.44 15.69 -23.86
N TYR A 520 14.57 16.00 -23.22
CA TYR A 520 14.77 17.18 -22.38
C TYR A 520 14.42 18.45 -23.16
N ASP A 521 13.15 18.86 -23.07
CA ASP A 521 12.72 20.13 -23.61
C ASP A 521 13.13 21.22 -22.63
N SER A 522 13.48 22.37 -23.18
CA SER A 522 13.68 23.66 -22.51
C SER A 522 12.56 24.15 -21.56
N ARG A 523 11.55 23.31 -21.30
CA ARG A 523 10.39 23.56 -20.44
C ARG A 523 10.66 23.04 -19.02
N ASN A 524 11.45 23.81 -18.26
CA ASN A 524 11.61 23.82 -16.79
C ASN A 524 11.01 22.61 -16.03
N ASP A 525 11.82 21.60 -15.71
CA ASP A 525 11.52 20.53 -14.72
C ASP A 525 10.47 19.46 -15.12
N LEU A 526 10.13 19.36 -16.41
CA LEU A 526 9.37 18.23 -17.00
C LEU A 526 10.25 17.00 -17.22
N GLU A 527 10.97 16.57 -16.18
CA GLU A 527 11.97 15.50 -16.28
C GLU A 527 11.42 14.16 -15.78
N ASN A 528 11.93 13.09 -16.41
CA ASN A 528 11.78 11.71 -15.98
C ASN A 528 10.35 11.16 -16.06
N ASN A 529 10.08 10.03 -15.40
CA ASN A 529 8.94 9.19 -15.78
C ASN A 529 7.63 9.63 -15.13
N VAL A 530 6.52 9.24 -15.76
CA VAL A 530 5.20 9.31 -15.13
C VAL A 530 5.14 8.26 -14.05
N CYS A 531 4.70 8.64 -12.85
CA CYS A 531 4.58 7.71 -11.73
C CYS A 531 3.32 6.84 -11.89
N LEU A 532 3.49 5.73 -12.59
CA LEU A 532 2.41 4.87 -13.08
C LEU A 532 2.93 3.44 -13.20
N LYS A 533 2.16 2.49 -12.67
CA LYS A 533 2.54 1.07 -12.61
C LYS A 533 1.49 0.18 -13.26
N ALA A 534 1.90 -0.91 -13.88
CA ALA A 534 0.99 -1.93 -14.42
C ALA A 534 1.26 -3.30 -13.76
N PHE A 535 0.21 -3.94 -13.25
CA PHE A 535 0.31 -5.19 -12.52
C PHE A 535 -0.33 -6.35 -13.28
N THR A 536 0.45 -7.40 -13.51
CA THR A 536 0.00 -8.55 -14.30
C THR A 536 0.10 -9.87 -13.55
N THR A 537 -0.72 -10.84 -13.97
CA THR A 537 -0.60 -12.25 -13.58
C THR A 537 -0.21 -13.12 -14.76
N ASN A 538 0.68 -14.08 -14.54
CA ASN A 538 1.15 -15.02 -15.54
C ASN A 538 0.04 -16.06 -15.85
N THR A 539 -0.09 -16.39 -17.13
CA THR A 539 -1.09 -17.36 -17.62
C THR A 539 -0.41 -18.63 -18.15
N SER A 540 -0.16 -18.72 -19.45
CA SER A 540 0.61 -19.80 -20.07
C SER A 540 2.05 -19.37 -20.27
N LYS A 541 2.98 -20.31 -20.10
CA LYS A 541 4.38 -20.11 -20.52
C LYS A 541 4.42 -19.84 -22.03
N ALA A 542 5.30 -18.93 -22.46
CA ALA A 542 5.51 -18.67 -23.87
C ALA A 542 6.10 -19.91 -24.55
N ASP A 543 5.56 -20.30 -25.72
CA ASP A 543 6.15 -21.34 -26.56
C ASP A 543 7.41 -20.79 -27.24
N ASN A 544 8.51 -20.76 -26.50
CA ASN A 544 9.84 -20.40 -27.00
C ASN A 544 10.47 -21.58 -27.78
N THR A 545 9.70 -22.26 -28.63
CA THR A 545 10.30 -23.07 -29.69
C THR A 545 10.90 -22.12 -30.70
N THR A 546 12.18 -21.84 -30.53
CA THR A 546 13.00 -21.22 -31.55
C THR A 546 12.89 -22.07 -32.83
N ASN A 547 12.19 -21.55 -33.82
CA ASN A 547 12.44 -21.94 -35.20
C ASN A 547 13.88 -21.52 -35.51
N PHE A 548 14.82 -22.45 -35.32
CA PHE A 548 16.10 -22.42 -36.03
C PHE A 548 15.80 -22.58 -37.52
N ASN A 549 15.35 -21.50 -38.17
CA ASN A 549 15.46 -21.37 -39.61
C ASN A 549 16.94 -21.10 -39.89
N ASN A 550 17.68 -22.19 -40.05
CA ASN A 550 19.01 -22.18 -40.58
C ASN A 550 18.93 -21.63 -42.01
N SER A 551 19.28 -20.35 -42.19
CA SER A 551 19.54 -19.79 -43.50
C SER A 551 20.82 -20.43 -44.02
N SER A 552 20.67 -21.47 -44.84
CA SER A 552 21.74 -22.02 -45.66
C SER A 552 21.21 -22.16 -47.07
N ASN A 553 21.62 -21.25 -47.94
CA ASN A 553 21.56 -21.41 -49.38
C ASN A 553 22.20 -22.75 -49.77
N ASN A 554 21.47 -23.64 -50.44
CA ASN A 554 21.96 -24.17 -51.71
C ASN A 554 20.87 -24.84 -52.55
N ASN A 555 20.94 -24.57 -53.86
CA ASN A 555 20.24 -25.25 -54.93
C ASN A 555 20.52 -26.77 -54.89
N ASN A 556 19.52 -27.61 -55.17
CA ASN A 556 19.42 -28.42 -56.40
C ASN A 556 18.28 -29.46 -56.29
N ALA A 557 17.83 -29.89 -57.46
CA ALA A 557 16.69 -30.73 -57.81
C ALA A 557 16.58 -32.12 -57.12
N GLY A 558 15.35 -32.66 -57.11
CA GLY A 558 15.13 -34.10 -57.28
C GLY A 558 14.11 -34.77 -56.35
N SER A 559 12.91 -34.99 -56.89
CA SER A 559 12.21 -36.30 -56.88
C SER A 559 11.91 -37.05 -55.55
N SER A 560 10.61 -37.14 -55.27
CA SER A 560 9.82 -38.38 -55.05
C SER A 560 9.91 -39.17 -53.73
N GLN A 561 8.69 -39.47 -53.23
CA GLN A 561 8.24 -40.64 -52.44
C GLN A 561 8.83 -40.84 -51.03
N ASN A 562 8.08 -41.00 -49.93
CA ASN A 562 6.91 -41.84 -49.54
C ASN A 562 7.38 -42.84 -48.45
N THR A 563 6.50 -43.10 -47.48
CA THR A 563 6.46 -44.30 -46.59
C THR A 563 7.58 -44.48 -45.55
N THR A 564 7.34 -44.23 -44.25
CA THR A 564 6.74 -45.09 -43.18
C THR A 564 7.72 -45.91 -42.34
N THR A 565 7.54 -45.78 -41.01
CA THR A 565 7.55 -46.82 -39.93
C THR A 565 8.84 -47.47 -39.42
N GLY A 566 8.86 -47.62 -38.07
CA GLY A 566 9.57 -48.68 -37.32
C GLY A 566 10.80 -48.16 -36.55
N ASN A 567 10.72 -47.77 -35.28
CA ASN A 567 10.53 -48.54 -34.04
C ASN A 567 11.70 -49.46 -33.62
N SER A 568 12.38 -49.01 -32.55
CA SER A 568 12.86 -49.78 -31.38
C SER A 568 14.21 -50.52 -31.42
N SER A 569 14.84 -50.46 -30.22
CA SER A 569 15.73 -51.45 -29.57
C SER A 569 17.24 -51.24 -29.79
N ASN A 570 17.96 -50.70 -28.80
CA ASN A 570 18.52 -51.33 -27.60
C ASN A 570 19.86 -52.08 -27.81
N ASN A 571 20.87 -51.49 -27.17
CA ASN A 571 21.82 -52.13 -26.26
C ASN A 571 22.89 -53.05 -26.84
N THR A 572 24.16 -52.64 -26.77
CA THR A 572 25.22 -53.52 -26.24
C THR A 572 26.45 -52.74 -25.78
N GLN A 573 27.02 -53.27 -24.69
CA GLN A 573 28.09 -52.81 -23.83
C GLN A 573 29.35 -53.64 -24.10
N SER A 574 30.54 -53.03 -24.13
CA SER A 574 31.89 -53.63 -23.92
C SER A 574 32.92 -52.53 -24.19
N SER A 575 34.09 -52.35 -23.57
CA SER A 575 34.85 -53.01 -22.50
C SER A 575 36.09 -52.12 -22.24
N SER A 576 36.62 -52.20 -21.02
CA SER A 576 37.80 -51.54 -20.45
C SER A 576 39.16 -51.95 -21.02
N ASN A 577 40.17 -51.06 -20.93
CA ASN A 577 41.46 -51.29 -20.23
C ASN A 577 42.41 -50.06 -20.21
N GLY A 578 43.13 -49.86 -19.09
CA GLY A 578 44.05 -48.73 -18.77
C GLY A 578 45.41 -48.76 -19.49
N ILE A 579 46.34 -47.80 -19.29
CA ILE A 579 47.14 -47.51 -18.08
C ILE A 579 47.81 -46.10 -18.17
N ASN A 580 47.63 -45.29 -17.11
CA ASN A 580 48.54 -44.44 -16.30
C ASN A 580 49.83 -43.74 -16.85
N THR A 581 49.91 -42.39 -16.66
CA THR A 581 51.08 -41.65 -16.10
C THR A 581 50.64 -40.36 -15.38
N LYS A 582 51.22 -40.09 -14.19
CA LYS A 582 50.90 -39.05 -13.19
C LYS A 582 51.45 -37.65 -13.51
N SER A 583 50.69 -36.60 -13.14
CA SER A 583 51.02 -35.50 -12.18
C SER A 583 50.05 -34.33 -12.34
N SER A 584 49.06 -34.17 -11.43
CA SER A 584 48.99 -33.13 -10.35
C SER A 584 48.53 -31.74 -10.89
N ILE A 585 47.48 -31.03 -10.44
CA ILE A 585 46.97 -30.71 -9.09
C ILE A 585 45.48 -30.24 -9.20
N THR A 586 44.71 -30.62 -8.18
CA THR A 586 43.35 -30.28 -7.69
C THR A 586 42.50 -29.11 -8.25
N ASN A 587 41.20 -29.38 -8.43
CA ASN A 587 40.12 -28.73 -7.65
C ASN A 587 38.86 -29.62 -7.57
N ASN A 588 38.46 -29.92 -6.34
CA ASN A 588 37.25 -30.65 -5.97
C ASN A 588 36.04 -29.71 -6.03
N THR A 589 35.02 -30.08 -6.80
CA THR A 589 33.63 -29.68 -6.50
C THR A 589 32.74 -30.90 -6.71
N THR A 590 32.54 -31.67 -5.63
CA THR A 590 31.50 -32.70 -5.54
C THR A 590 30.14 -32.03 -5.56
N ALA A 591 29.39 -32.27 -6.64
CA ALA A 591 27.96 -31.99 -6.72
C ALA A 591 27.21 -32.97 -5.80
N HIS A 592 26.60 -32.46 -4.74
CA HIS A 592 25.57 -33.16 -3.98
C HIS A 592 24.21 -32.85 -4.61
N THR A 593 23.71 -33.77 -5.44
CA THR A 593 22.31 -33.79 -5.90
C THR A 593 21.44 -34.47 -4.85
N ASN A 594 20.89 -33.69 -3.91
CA ASN A 594 19.77 -34.14 -3.09
C ASN A 594 18.45 -33.84 -3.81
N ASN A 595 18.01 -34.78 -4.64
CA ASN A 595 16.63 -34.80 -5.13
C ASN A 595 15.72 -35.43 -4.05
N SER A 596 15.05 -34.59 -3.27
CA SER A 596 13.90 -34.97 -2.45
C SER A 596 12.70 -34.12 -2.89
N GLN A 597 12.05 -34.52 -3.98
CA GLN A 597 10.74 -33.97 -4.34
C GLN A 597 9.70 -34.43 -3.31
N THR A 598 9.39 -33.56 -2.36
CA THR A 598 8.18 -33.71 -1.56
C THR A 598 6.97 -33.42 -2.45
N THR A 599 6.04 -34.37 -2.56
CA THR A 599 4.82 -34.19 -3.35
C THR A 599 3.96 -33.10 -2.70
N GLN A 600 3.68 -32.02 -3.44
CA GLN A 600 2.78 -30.96 -2.96
C GLN A 600 1.35 -31.50 -2.90
N LYS A 601 0.70 -31.33 -1.75
CA LYS A 601 -0.63 -31.82 -1.40
C LYS A 601 -1.52 -30.65 -1.01
N ILE A 602 -2.78 -30.72 -1.44
CA ILE A 602 -3.82 -29.76 -1.08
C ILE A 602 -5.06 -30.50 -0.60
N ALA A 603 -5.65 -30.06 0.51
CA ALA A 603 -6.86 -30.65 1.06
C ALA A 603 -7.68 -29.61 1.84
N PHE A 604 -9.00 -29.75 1.84
CA PHE A 604 -9.83 -29.03 2.81
C PHE A 604 -10.00 -29.87 4.08
N SER A 605 -9.87 -29.23 5.24
CA SER A 605 -10.17 -29.81 6.56
C SER A 605 -11.64 -30.20 6.74
N SER A 606 -12.52 -29.78 5.82
CA SER A 606 -13.91 -30.20 5.73
C SER A 606 -14.33 -30.38 4.27
N SER A 607 -15.12 -31.42 3.99
CA SER A 607 -15.69 -31.67 2.65
C SER A 607 -16.95 -30.84 2.36
N LYS A 608 -17.52 -30.17 3.38
CA LYS A 608 -18.76 -29.39 3.25
C LYS A 608 -18.75 -28.12 4.11
N LEU A 609 -19.38 -27.06 3.59
CA LEU A 609 -19.63 -25.82 4.30
C LEU A 609 -21.06 -25.35 4.04
N THR A 610 -21.75 -24.87 5.08
CA THR A 610 -23.10 -24.30 4.95
C THR A 610 -23.07 -22.82 5.32
N LEU A 611 -23.55 -21.96 4.41
CA LEU A 611 -23.58 -20.51 4.54
C LEU A 611 -25.00 -19.98 4.28
N GLY A 612 -25.35 -18.81 4.81
CA GLY A 612 -26.57 -18.07 4.48
C GLY A 612 -26.41 -17.24 3.21
N ALA A 613 -27.48 -16.97 2.47
CA ALA A 613 -27.42 -16.14 1.26
C ALA A 613 -26.89 -14.72 1.55
N LYS A 614 -25.98 -14.20 0.70
CA LYS A 614 -25.22 -12.95 0.91
C LYS A 614 -24.20 -13.00 2.05
N GLU A 615 -23.95 -14.18 2.61
CA GLU A 615 -22.84 -14.38 3.56
C GLU A 615 -21.53 -14.54 2.78
N SER A 616 -20.47 -13.93 3.31
CA SER A 616 -19.10 -14.11 2.83
C SER A 616 -18.28 -14.92 3.83
N TYR A 617 -17.35 -15.74 3.32
CA TYR A 617 -16.52 -16.63 4.14
C TYR A 617 -15.16 -16.88 3.47
N SER A 618 -14.05 -16.80 4.21
CA SER A 618 -12.72 -17.11 3.68
C SER A 618 -12.37 -18.60 3.83
N LEU A 619 -12.02 -19.24 2.72
CA LEU A 619 -11.63 -20.66 2.69
C LEU A 619 -10.23 -20.93 3.25
N SER A 620 -9.38 -19.90 3.42
CA SER A 620 -8.01 -20.07 3.92
C SER A 620 -7.97 -20.85 5.24
N SER A 621 -8.88 -20.52 6.17
CA SER A 621 -9.05 -21.23 7.46
C SER A 621 -9.34 -22.74 7.36
N LEU A 622 -9.81 -23.21 6.21
CA LEU A 622 -10.16 -24.61 5.98
C LEU A 622 -9.15 -25.33 5.09
N LEU A 623 -8.29 -24.60 4.38
CA LEU A 623 -7.36 -25.18 3.42
C LEU A 623 -6.08 -25.62 4.13
N LYS A 624 -5.65 -26.86 3.86
CA LYS A 624 -4.38 -27.42 4.29
C LYS A 624 -3.54 -27.68 3.05
N THR A 625 -2.36 -27.06 3.01
CA THR A 625 -1.38 -27.22 1.94
C THR A 625 0.01 -27.29 2.55
N ASN A 626 0.91 -28.09 1.98
CA ASN A 626 2.33 -28.17 2.37
C ASN A 626 3.25 -27.41 1.40
N THR A 627 2.67 -26.55 0.57
CA THR A 627 3.38 -25.72 -0.41
C THR A 627 3.06 -24.25 -0.19
N THR A 628 4.05 -23.39 -0.46
CA THR A 628 3.95 -21.93 -0.55
C THR A 628 3.45 -21.46 -1.92
N GLY A 629 3.25 -22.39 -2.87
CA GLY A 629 2.75 -22.09 -4.21
C GLY A 629 1.30 -21.58 -4.22
N SER A 630 0.98 -20.76 -5.22
CA SER A 630 -0.33 -20.12 -5.37
C SER A 630 -1.47 -21.14 -5.53
N VAL A 631 -2.59 -20.88 -4.85
CA VAL A 631 -3.81 -21.71 -4.93
C VAL A 631 -4.83 -21.00 -5.80
N SER A 632 -5.23 -21.62 -6.90
CA SER A 632 -6.36 -21.15 -7.71
C SER A 632 -7.69 -21.69 -7.18
N TYR A 633 -8.75 -20.89 -7.23
CA TYR A 633 -10.08 -21.32 -6.82
C TYR A 633 -11.07 -21.18 -7.97
N GLN A 634 -11.93 -22.17 -8.13
CA GLN A 634 -13.01 -22.15 -9.11
C GLN A 634 -14.32 -22.57 -8.48
N SER A 635 -15.40 -21.87 -8.82
CA SER A 635 -16.75 -22.29 -8.47
C SER A 635 -17.42 -22.99 -9.63
N SER A 636 -17.95 -24.19 -9.38
CA SER A 636 -18.83 -24.89 -10.33
C SER A 636 -20.13 -24.13 -10.63
N LYS A 637 -20.58 -23.24 -9.74
CA LYS A 637 -21.83 -22.44 -9.89
C LYS A 637 -21.69 -21.07 -9.22
N SER A 638 -20.99 -20.13 -9.87
CA SER A 638 -20.76 -18.77 -9.37
C SER A 638 -22.04 -17.96 -9.11
N SER A 639 -23.14 -18.29 -9.80
CA SER A 639 -24.47 -17.72 -9.56
C SER A 639 -25.11 -18.16 -8.24
N VAL A 640 -24.56 -19.17 -7.56
CA VAL A 640 -24.96 -19.68 -6.24
C VAL A 640 -23.92 -19.28 -5.18
N ALA A 641 -22.65 -19.57 -5.43
CA ALA A 641 -21.54 -19.14 -4.59
C ALA A 641 -20.35 -18.77 -5.48
N ALA A 642 -19.98 -17.49 -5.52
CA ALA A 642 -18.77 -17.02 -6.18
C ALA A 642 -17.59 -17.17 -5.22
N VAL A 643 -16.38 -17.32 -5.77
CA VAL A 643 -15.13 -17.38 -5.02
C VAL A 643 -14.13 -16.44 -5.68
N SER A 644 -13.44 -15.61 -4.89
CA SER A 644 -12.35 -14.73 -5.37
C SER A 644 -11.05 -15.50 -5.55
N ARG A 645 -10.04 -14.85 -6.14
CA ARG A 645 -8.67 -15.38 -6.26
C ARG A 645 -8.03 -15.69 -4.90
N SER A 646 -8.34 -14.89 -3.87
CA SER A 646 -7.91 -15.10 -2.48
C SER A 646 -8.69 -16.18 -1.71
N GLY A 647 -9.63 -16.87 -2.35
CA GLY A 647 -10.43 -17.92 -1.71
C GLY A 647 -11.59 -17.39 -0.85
N LYS A 648 -11.97 -16.11 -0.99
CA LYS A 648 -13.15 -15.52 -0.33
C LYS A 648 -14.42 -15.90 -1.09
N ILE A 649 -15.29 -16.66 -0.44
CA ILE A 649 -16.61 -17.00 -0.97
C ILE A 649 -17.58 -15.85 -0.72
N THR A 650 -18.38 -15.51 -1.73
CA THR A 650 -19.58 -14.67 -1.59
C THR A 650 -20.79 -15.43 -2.13
N THR A 651 -21.72 -15.77 -1.24
CA THR A 651 -22.93 -16.51 -1.61
C THR A 651 -24.02 -15.60 -2.16
N LYS A 652 -24.73 -16.02 -3.21
CA LYS A 652 -25.74 -15.19 -3.88
C LYS A 652 -27.17 -15.65 -3.57
N LYS A 653 -27.51 -16.91 -3.88
CA LYS A 653 -28.86 -17.47 -3.72
C LYS A 653 -28.84 -18.90 -3.21
N ARG A 654 -29.98 -19.37 -2.70
CA ARG A 654 -30.16 -20.74 -2.20
C ARG A 654 -29.76 -21.76 -3.29
N GLY A 655 -28.94 -22.73 -2.93
CA GLY A 655 -28.45 -23.74 -3.86
C GLY A 655 -27.21 -24.43 -3.30
N SER A 656 -26.53 -25.19 -4.16
CA SER A 656 -25.22 -25.75 -3.84
C SER A 656 -24.24 -25.52 -4.99
N ALA A 657 -22.99 -25.25 -4.63
CA ALA A 657 -21.86 -25.14 -5.54
C ALA A 657 -20.67 -25.85 -4.92
N THR A 658 -19.87 -26.55 -5.72
CA THR A 658 -18.54 -27.03 -5.32
C THR A 658 -17.52 -25.95 -5.64
N ILE A 659 -16.66 -25.64 -4.67
CA ILE A 659 -15.44 -24.85 -4.88
C ILE A 659 -14.27 -25.81 -4.97
N THR A 660 -13.47 -25.66 -6.03
CA THR A 660 -12.25 -26.43 -6.26
C THR A 660 -11.05 -25.53 -6.07
N ALA A 661 -10.11 -25.93 -5.22
CA ALA A 661 -8.81 -25.32 -5.06
C ALA A 661 -7.78 -26.14 -5.85
N SER A 662 -6.93 -25.51 -6.66
CA SER A 662 -5.91 -26.21 -7.47
C SER A 662 -4.53 -25.58 -7.33
N LEU A 663 -3.51 -26.41 -7.17
CA LEU A 663 -2.09 -26.03 -7.20
C LEU A 663 -1.54 -26.06 -8.63
N SER A 664 -0.41 -25.40 -8.86
CA SER A 664 0.29 -25.33 -10.16
C SER A 664 0.73 -26.71 -10.67
N ASN A 665 1.01 -27.66 -9.78
CA ASN A 665 1.34 -29.04 -10.13
C ASN A 665 0.12 -29.91 -10.50
N GLY A 666 -1.08 -29.33 -10.56
CA GLY A 666 -2.32 -30.01 -10.90
C GLY A 666 -3.04 -30.71 -9.74
N ALA A 667 -2.49 -30.70 -8.51
CA ALA A 667 -3.17 -31.23 -7.34
C ALA A 667 -4.43 -30.40 -7.01
N LYS A 668 -5.55 -31.07 -6.68
CA LYS A 668 -6.86 -30.42 -6.44
C LYS A 668 -7.49 -30.86 -5.13
N ALA A 669 -8.16 -29.91 -4.47
CA ALA A 669 -9.07 -30.16 -3.35
C ALA A 669 -10.44 -29.56 -3.67
N SER A 670 -11.51 -30.15 -3.14
CA SER A 670 -12.87 -29.64 -3.38
C SER A 670 -13.69 -29.59 -2.10
N ILE A 671 -14.51 -28.55 -1.96
CA ILE A 671 -15.45 -28.37 -0.86
C ILE A 671 -16.84 -28.04 -1.38
N LYS A 672 -17.86 -28.74 -0.87
CA LYS A 672 -19.26 -28.49 -1.23
C LYS A 672 -19.84 -27.36 -0.39
N ILE A 673 -20.21 -26.26 -1.03
CA ILE A 673 -20.91 -25.13 -0.43
C ILE A 673 -22.42 -25.34 -0.56
N THR A 674 -23.12 -25.26 0.56
CA THR A 674 -24.59 -25.26 0.63
C THR A 674 -25.08 -23.91 1.10
N VAL A 675 -25.79 -23.18 0.23
CA VAL A 675 -26.35 -21.86 0.53
C VAL A 675 -27.79 -22.03 1.01
N LYS A 676 -28.05 -21.63 2.25
CA LYS A 676 -29.38 -21.57 2.88
C LYS A 676 -29.93 -20.15 2.87
N LYS A 677 -31.17 -19.97 3.34
CA LYS A 677 -31.76 -18.64 3.49
C LYS A 677 -30.94 -17.80 4.48
N ALA A 678 -30.89 -16.49 4.27
CA ALA A 678 -30.40 -15.57 5.28
C ALA A 678 -31.31 -15.65 6.52
N PRO A 679 -30.77 -15.59 7.76
CA PRO A 679 -31.60 -15.65 8.95
C PRO A 679 -32.57 -14.47 9.03
N SER A 680 -33.86 -14.73 9.20
CA SER A 680 -34.83 -13.67 9.54
C SER A 680 -34.86 -13.38 11.04
N LYS A 681 -34.50 -14.38 11.85
CA LYS A 681 -34.46 -14.32 13.32
C LYS A 681 -33.33 -15.18 13.87
N VAL A 682 -32.76 -14.75 14.99
CA VAL A 682 -31.84 -15.51 15.83
C VAL A 682 -32.43 -15.61 17.23
N MET A 683 -32.25 -16.75 17.90
CA MET A 683 -32.74 -17.05 19.24
C MET A 683 -31.63 -17.70 20.06
N LEU A 684 -31.60 -17.42 21.36
CA LEU A 684 -30.62 -17.99 22.29
C LEU A 684 -31.27 -19.02 23.20
N SER A 685 -30.50 -20.06 23.53
CA SER A 685 -30.81 -21.02 24.58
C SER A 685 -29.58 -21.12 25.49
N PRO A 686 -29.69 -20.75 26.79
CA PRO A 686 -30.89 -20.23 27.46
C PRO A 686 -31.31 -18.84 26.94
N SER A 687 -32.59 -18.50 27.12
CA SER A 687 -33.19 -17.20 26.78
C SER A 687 -33.50 -16.37 28.05
N GLY A 688 -33.76 -15.08 27.89
CA GLY A 688 -34.20 -14.21 29.00
C GLY A 688 -33.06 -13.79 29.92
N SER A 689 -33.07 -14.28 31.17
CA SER A 689 -32.04 -13.95 32.17
C SER A 689 -31.47 -15.19 32.85
N LYS A 690 -30.15 -15.18 33.12
CA LYS A 690 -29.47 -16.27 33.83
C LYS A 690 -28.60 -15.73 34.95
N LYS A 691 -28.71 -16.36 36.12
CA LYS A 691 -27.86 -16.11 37.29
C LYS A 691 -26.65 -17.04 37.24
N LEU A 692 -25.44 -16.51 37.40
CA LEU A 692 -24.18 -17.26 37.45
C LEU A 692 -23.39 -16.86 38.71
N LYS A 693 -22.70 -17.81 39.35
CA LYS A 693 -21.73 -17.50 40.40
C LYS A 693 -20.41 -17.02 39.77
N LYS A 694 -19.64 -16.19 40.48
CA LYS A 694 -18.28 -15.77 40.06
C LYS A 694 -17.44 -16.97 39.59
N ARG A 695 -16.67 -16.80 38.51
CA ARG A 695 -15.82 -17.80 37.83
C ARG A 695 -16.57 -18.97 37.17
N LYS A 696 -17.90 -19.03 37.22
CA LYS A 696 -18.67 -20.02 36.45
C LYS A 696 -18.88 -19.57 35.01
N SER A 697 -18.97 -20.54 34.10
CA SER A 697 -19.19 -20.31 32.68
C SER A 697 -20.48 -20.94 32.18
N LEU A 698 -21.00 -20.41 31.06
CA LEU A 698 -22.19 -20.88 30.36
C LEU A 698 -21.97 -20.80 28.85
N SER A 699 -22.18 -21.89 28.12
CA SER A 699 -22.13 -21.86 26.66
C SER A 699 -23.50 -21.52 26.07
N LEU A 700 -23.54 -20.53 25.18
CA LEU A 700 -24.73 -20.15 24.43
C LEU A 700 -25.00 -21.14 23.29
N LYS A 701 -26.24 -21.61 23.19
CA LYS A 701 -26.74 -22.29 21.99
C LYS A 701 -27.54 -21.31 21.15
N VAL A 702 -27.21 -21.21 19.86
CA VAL A 702 -27.88 -20.34 18.90
C VAL A 702 -28.86 -21.16 18.04
N LYS A 703 -30.10 -20.70 17.94
CA LYS A 703 -31.12 -21.24 17.03
C LYS A 703 -31.51 -20.17 16.02
N LEU A 704 -31.39 -20.48 14.73
CA LEU A 704 -31.75 -19.60 13.63
C LEU A 704 -33.15 -19.92 13.10
N SER A 705 -33.74 -18.99 12.34
CA SER A 705 -35.00 -19.22 11.61
C SER A 705 -34.96 -20.51 10.75
N LYS A 706 -36.10 -21.19 10.60
CA LYS A 706 -36.20 -22.48 9.90
C LYS A 706 -35.59 -22.41 8.49
N GLY A 707 -34.67 -23.31 8.18
CA GLY A 707 -34.03 -23.41 6.87
C GLY A 707 -33.01 -22.30 6.56
N SER A 708 -32.56 -21.53 7.55
CA SER A 708 -31.50 -20.52 7.41
C SER A 708 -30.14 -21.01 7.94
N ALA A 709 -29.07 -20.29 7.60
CA ALA A 709 -27.73 -20.49 8.15
C ALA A 709 -27.02 -19.16 8.39
N SER A 710 -26.08 -19.18 9.33
CA SER A 710 -25.11 -18.13 9.61
C SER A 710 -23.87 -18.85 10.12
N ARG A 711 -22.81 -18.86 9.35
CA ARG A 711 -21.52 -19.41 9.78
C ARG A 711 -20.78 -18.40 10.65
N THR A 712 -20.83 -17.14 10.25
CA THR A 712 -20.27 -16.02 11.01
C THR A 712 -21.26 -15.60 12.09
N MET A 713 -20.84 -15.74 13.34
CA MET A 713 -21.58 -15.28 14.53
C MET A 713 -20.66 -14.37 15.33
N ARG A 714 -21.15 -13.20 15.73
CA ARG A 714 -20.44 -12.27 16.60
C ARG A 714 -21.13 -12.23 17.96
N TYR A 715 -20.34 -12.33 19.03
CA TYR A 715 -20.83 -12.24 20.40
C TYR A 715 -20.21 -11.03 21.08
N THR A 716 -21.01 -10.24 21.80
CA THR A 716 -20.53 -9.09 22.56
C THR A 716 -21.13 -9.09 23.96
N SER A 717 -20.43 -8.48 24.91
CA SER A 717 -20.94 -8.23 26.26
C SER A 717 -21.03 -6.73 26.50
N SER A 718 -22.14 -6.26 27.06
CA SER A 718 -22.29 -4.86 27.45
C SER A 718 -21.39 -4.47 28.63
N LYS A 719 -20.91 -5.44 29.42
CA LYS A 719 -20.00 -5.22 30.57
C LYS A 719 -19.04 -6.42 30.70
N PRO A 720 -17.96 -6.51 29.89
CA PRO A 720 -17.03 -7.64 29.91
C PRO A 720 -16.37 -7.89 31.27
N SER A 721 -16.19 -6.84 32.08
CA SER A 721 -15.67 -6.92 33.46
C SER A 721 -16.64 -7.61 34.44
N VAL A 722 -17.94 -7.64 34.13
CA VAL A 722 -18.97 -8.37 34.88
C VAL A 722 -19.13 -9.78 34.31
N ALA A 723 -19.34 -9.90 33.01
CA ALA A 723 -19.35 -11.18 32.30
C ALA A 723 -18.78 -11.03 30.90
N SER A 724 -17.74 -11.79 30.55
CA SER A 724 -17.17 -11.82 29.20
C SER A 724 -17.83 -12.93 28.38
N VAL A 725 -17.75 -12.83 27.04
CA VAL A 725 -18.17 -13.88 26.12
C VAL A 725 -17.07 -14.09 25.08
N SER A 726 -16.71 -15.34 24.81
CA SER A 726 -15.74 -15.70 23.78
C SER A 726 -16.36 -15.70 22.38
N SER A 727 -15.51 -15.82 21.35
CA SER A 727 -15.90 -15.96 19.95
C SER A 727 -16.78 -17.19 19.68
N ASN A 728 -16.69 -18.26 20.49
CA ASN A 728 -17.55 -19.45 20.40
C ASN A 728 -18.81 -19.38 21.28
N GLY A 729 -19.12 -18.23 21.89
CA GLY A 729 -20.31 -18.02 22.69
C GLY A 729 -20.24 -18.59 24.11
N LYS A 730 -19.04 -18.88 24.64
CA LYS A 730 -18.84 -19.24 26.05
C LYS A 730 -18.77 -17.97 26.90
N ILE A 731 -19.75 -17.82 27.78
CA ILE A 731 -19.84 -16.72 28.74
C ILE A 731 -19.06 -17.11 30.00
N THR A 732 -18.29 -16.18 30.57
CA THR A 732 -17.60 -16.35 31.86
C THR A 732 -17.97 -15.22 32.81
N ALA A 733 -18.49 -15.57 33.99
CA ALA A 733 -18.85 -14.62 35.04
C ALA A 733 -17.61 -14.15 35.81
N LYS A 734 -17.35 -12.84 35.84
CA LYS A 734 -16.12 -12.25 36.41
C LYS A 734 -16.35 -11.48 37.71
N LYS A 735 -17.30 -10.54 37.75
CA LYS A 735 -17.58 -9.66 38.89
C LYS A 735 -19.08 -9.56 39.15
N LYS A 736 -19.48 -9.42 40.43
CA LYS A 736 -20.89 -9.20 40.82
C LYS A 736 -21.47 -8.04 40.03
N GLY A 737 -22.65 -8.23 39.43
CA GLY A 737 -23.26 -7.22 38.56
C GLY A 737 -24.16 -7.84 37.48
N THR A 738 -24.60 -7.00 36.55
CA THR A 738 -25.44 -7.43 35.41
C THR A 738 -24.79 -7.04 34.09
N ALA A 739 -24.74 -7.97 33.13
CA ALA A 739 -24.26 -7.76 31.76
C ALA A 739 -25.28 -8.31 30.74
N ILE A 740 -25.33 -7.72 29.55
CA ILE A 740 -26.15 -8.22 28.43
C ILE A 740 -25.22 -8.82 27.39
N ILE A 741 -25.38 -10.11 27.13
CA ILE A 741 -24.68 -10.80 26.06
C ILE A 741 -25.52 -10.75 24.80
N THR A 742 -24.96 -10.23 23.70
CA THR A 742 -25.63 -10.14 22.39
C THR A 742 -24.98 -11.09 21.41
N ALA A 743 -25.77 -11.95 20.76
CA ALA A 743 -25.34 -12.71 19.59
C ALA A 743 -25.88 -12.07 18.32
N LYS A 744 -25.04 -11.90 17.31
CA LYS A 744 -25.34 -11.22 16.04
C LYS A 744 -24.94 -12.09 14.85
N THR A 745 -25.85 -12.30 13.90
CA THR A 745 -25.58 -12.99 12.62
C THR A 745 -24.88 -12.06 11.62
N TYR A 746 -24.32 -12.60 10.53
CA TYR A 746 -23.67 -11.81 9.46
C TYR A 746 -24.60 -10.72 8.87
N ASN A 747 -25.91 -10.99 8.79
CA ASN A 747 -26.93 -10.07 8.30
C ASN A 747 -27.62 -9.27 9.42
N ASN A 748 -26.90 -9.01 10.51
CA ASN A 748 -27.30 -8.11 11.60
C ASN A 748 -28.52 -8.52 12.45
N LYS A 749 -29.01 -9.78 12.38
CA LYS A 749 -30.05 -10.24 13.31
C LYS A 749 -29.43 -10.47 14.69
N LYS A 750 -30.10 -9.98 15.75
CA LYS A 750 -29.58 -9.98 17.12
C LYS A 750 -30.50 -10.75 18.07
N ALA A 751 -29.91 -11.43 19.05
CA ALA A 751 -30.59 -11.95 20.23
C ALA A 751 -29.77 -11.62 21.47
N LYS A 752 -30.44 -11.39 22.60
CA LYS A 752 -29.82 -10.95 23.85
C LYS A 752 -30.11 -11.93 24.99
N LEU A 753 -29.12 -12.11 25.87
CA LEU A 753 -29.25 -12.83 27.14
C LEU A 753 -28.73 -11.95 28.27
N LYS A 754 -29.54 -11.73 29.30
CA LYS A 754 -29.13 -11.01 30.52
C LYS A 754 -28.40 -11.97 31.46
N ILE A 755 -27.17 -11.62 31.85
CA ILE A 755 -26.37 -12.36 32.82
C ILE A 755 -26.31 -11.58 34.12
N ILE A 756 -26.69 -12.22 35.22
CA ILE A 756 -26.61 -11.66 36.57
C ILE A 756 -25.56 -12.46 37.33
N VAL A 757 -24.42 -11.85 37.61
CA VAL A 757 -23.36 -12.45 38.41
C VAL A 757 -23.64 -12.18 39.88
N LYS A 758 -23.80 -13.26 40.64
CA LYS A 758 -24.03 -13.23 42.09
C LYS A 758 -22.74 -13.47 42.86
#